data_AF-A0A7C4P0I7-F1
#
_entry.id   AF-A0A7C4P0I7-F1
#
_cell.length_a   1.000
_cell.length_b   1.000
_cell.length_c   1.000
_cell.angle_alpha   90.00
_cell.angle_beta   90.00
_cell.angle_gamma   90.00
#
_symmetry.space_group_name_H-M   'P 1'
#
loop_
_entity.id
_entity.type
_entity.pdbx_description
1 polymer ?
#
loop_
_entity_poly.entity_id
_entity_poly.type
_entity_poly.pdbx_seq_one_letter_code
_entity_poly.pdbx_strand_id
1 'polypeptide(L)'
;MSELVNIVLNGKNITARKGEYILDVARRHGIEIPTLCNDPRLEPYSSCYVCVVEIEGQRNLQPSCSTRVAEGMKINTENERVYKARKTALDLIMSNHYADCVAPCRERCPAGVDVQGYISLIEKGLYSEAIGLIKQVNPLPAICGRVCVRPCEAACRRNYMDEGNGVGIDYLKRFAADRDMESEHHFKPTIAPSTGKKVAIIGAGPGGLSAAYFLQQKGHQCDIYEAQPHAGGWLRYGIPEYRLPNDILDKEVSTITELGVKIFYNQRLGKNLSYKTIAENYDATILTIGSQRGQLLGAEGDDADGVFSGIDFLRNMEVTGQRYDFSGKRIAVVGGGNTAMDCCRTSIRCGSTDVTVIYRRTEAEMPANPIEIHESKLEGVKYMFLTAPVRVNKTADGKVKSMTLIRMELGEPDASGRRRPVPVEGSEFEMEFDYILAAIGQKTEVDFLEDIKKHSKQGELKITKWGDIEADRQTLQTGIPSVFAAGDGVTGPATIIEAIAQAKLASHSCHLYLTGQPVTPPRKEFLSKKDNFRKLSSDDFVTRYQKQQREEMPVMDANQRVNFKEVELGYTHEQAMHETARCLECGCVEYFECDLKRHADTYQADQLRFMGDHKEFDVNFTHPFIEIDNNKCILCSRCVRICKEVVGANAITLVKRGFDTFVAPAFGDNLADTTCESCGLCISACPTGAITENVPFKPGPVKTDKFETICGYCSVGCTLTFHHKSGYLMRVTGANGQVNTDGNLCMYGKFGYREFNSINRLTKPLRKEGNKFVEISYQEAFDIIIQKIKSVDPEANAFFAGAILTNEEQYLVQKLARAGAKTNNVGSFHYLGTGNGFISDSTQNSMFGDISKANHIYLFATQINRYNAVAGYMVNASKKPVTVIAKEESSLTNRSKEFIKVDSYYHFIKAVNHYLLSSNKQNMVFIGDHCEGFGAYSANLQLEDYANLCEQAGCERSVIERFADEFNNDYGALLIFAEAEVSDNTAAEIMNLMLITGKLGKTAGGLIALKPKNNSHGLSDMGLNPNWGLGLQDITNQEFADKLKRKWGVESLPSKKYNMVELLEKGSLSNILIVGEDPIGTAKYKAVVKDYLQKVRFKVVIDAFLTETAQMADLLLPASLWFESGGSFTNTNHTIQQFEVGVKPKVELTTADLLTKLLNGFGINSSTDIYDIQTEILSLLPHAESGKHLQFTQTSSEGQHLQFHAGCSYLMHNFDIDFENKLNNAKTHSHERVHQH
;
A
#
# COMPACT_ATOMS: atom_id res chain seq x y z
N MET A 1 -47.08 0.66 20.51
CA MET A 1 -46.25 1.76 21.06
C MET A 1 -45.37 2.26 19.93
N SER A 2 -45.16 3.58 19.79
CA SER A 2 -44.23 4.12 18.79
C SER A 2 -42.84 3.50 18.97
N GLU A 3 -42.28 2.90 17.92
CA GLU A 3 -40.89 2.40 17.90
C GLU A 3 -39.88 3.55 17.78
N LEU A 4 -40.33 4.77 17.50
CA LEU A 4 -39.49 5.95 17.35
C LEU A 4 -39.60 6.85 18.58
N VAL A 5 -38.47 7.42 18.97
CA VAL A 5 -38.33 8.43 20.02
C VAL A 5 -37.73 9.72 19.47
N ASN A 6 -38.14 10.86 20.01
CA ASN A 6 -37.58 12.17 19.68
C ASN A 6 -36.49 12.55 20.68
N ILE A 7 -35.33 12.96 20.16
CA ILE A 7 -34.21 13.45 20.97
C ILE A 7 -33.66 14.76 20.37
N VAL A 8 -32.93 15.52 21.18
CA VAL A 8 -32.20 16.71 20.74
C VAL A 8 -30.70 16.40 20.76
N LEU A 9 -30.05 16.35 19.61
CA LEU A 9 -28.61 16.08 19.49
C LEU A 9 -27.90 17.32 18.94
N ASN A 10 -26.99 17.91 19.72
CA ASN A 10 -26.33 19.19 19.41
C ASN A 10 -27.32 20.31 19.00
N GLY A 11 -28.46 20.40 19.72
CA GLY A 11 -29.51 21.38 19.44
C GLY A 11 -30.44 21.04 18.27
N LYS A 12 -30.21 19.92 17.56
CA LYS A 12 -31.07 19.46 16.45
C LYS A 12 -32.06 18.40 16.93
N ASN A 13 -33.35 18.58 16.60
CA ASN A 13 -34.37 17.56 16.84
C ASN A 13 -34.18 16.42 15.83
N ILE A 14 -33.98 15.20 16.32
CA ILE A 14 -33.81 14.00 15.50
C ILE A 14 -34.66 12.85 16.03
N THR A 15 -35.01 11.93 15.14
CA THR A 15 -35.76 10.71 15.47
C THR A 15 -34.84 9.51 15.52
N ALA A 16 -35.01 8.67 16.54
CA ALA A 16 -34.21 7.47 16.73
C ALA A 16 -35.10 6.27 17.06
N ARG A 17 -34.61 5.05 16.82
CA ARG A 17 -35.34 3.85 17.23
C ARG A 17 -35.19 3.65 18.74
N LYS A 18 -36.29 3.32 19.42
CA LYS A 18 -36.27 3.05 20.86
C LYS A 18 -35.26 1.94 21.16
N GLY A 19 -34.28 2.24 22.03
CA GLY A 19 -33.24 1.30 22.41
C GLY A 19 -31.98 1.35 21.54
N GLU A 20 -31.92 2.16 20.49
CA GLU A 20 -30.69 2.41 19.72
C GLU A 20 -29.63 3.09 20.60
N TYR A 21 -28.33 2.84 20.36
CA TYR A 21 -27.26 3.53 21.08
C TYR A 21 -27.08 4.95 20.55
N ILE A 22 -26.73 5.90 21.42
CA ILE A 22 -26.49 7.31 21.03
C ILE A 22 -25.46 7.40 19.90
N LEU A 23 -24.40 6.58 19.95
CA LEU A 23 -23.35 6.55 18.94
C LEU A 23 -23.88 6.20 17.54
N ASP A 24 -24.74 5.19 17.44
CA ASP A 24 -25.28 4.74 16.15
C ASP A 24 -26.23 5.78 15.57
N VAL A 25 -27.05 6.40 16.43
CA VAL A 25 -27.90 7.54 16.04
C VAL A 25 -27.07 8.70 15.53
N ALA A 26 -26.01 9.08 16.25
CA ALA A 26 -25.12 10.17 15.84
C ALA A 26 -24.48 9.88 14.46
N ARG A 27 -23.97 8.66 14.25
CA ARG A 27 -23.40 8.22 12.97
C ARG A 27 -24.40 8.33 11.81
N ARG A 28 -25.64 7.85 11.99
CA ARG A 28 -26.70 7.96 10.96
C ARG A 28 -27.05 9.41 10.59
N HIS A 29 -26.81 10.35 11.48
CA HIS A 29 -27.05 11.78 11.27
C HIS A 29 -25.78 12.58 10.94
N GLY A 30 -24.66 11.91 10.63
CA GLY A 30 -23.41 12.54 10.22
C GLY A 30 -22.71 13.31 11.35
N ILE A 31 -22.99 12.96 12.62
CA ILE A 31 -22.32 13.53 13.79
C ILE A 31 -21.25 12.55 14.26
N GLU A 32 -20.00 12.98 14.16
CA GLU A 32 -18.85 12.17 14.56
C GLU A 32 -18.68 12.21 16.09
N ILE A 33 -18.73 11.04 16.72
CA ILE A 33 -18.30 10.86 18.10
C ILE A 33 -17.09 9.93 18.09
N PRO A 34 -15.91 10.37 18.58
CA PRO A 34 -14.67 9.61 18.47
C PRO A 34 -14.71 8.34 19.33
N THR A 35 -14.14 7.24 18.81
CA THR A 35 -14.10 5.95 19.50
C THR A 35 -12.81 5.21 19.20
N LEU A 36 -12.23 4.54 20.21
CA LEU A 36 -11.08 3.64 20.02
C LEU A 36 -11.43 2.17 20.26
N CYS A 37 -12.29 1.89 21.24
CA CYS A 37 -12.68 0.52 21.64
C CYS A 37 -13.99 0.01 21.02
N ASN A 38 -14.68 0.82 20.22
CA ASN A 38 -15.87 0.40 19.50
C ASN A 38 -15.50 -0.06 18.09
N ASP A 39 -16.14 -1.14 17.64
CA ASP A 39 -16.15 -1.60 16.25
C ASP A 39 -17.63 -1.88 15.93
N PRO A 40 -18.17 -1.45 14.78
CA PRO A 40 -19.58 -1.68 14.43
C PRO A 40 -19.98 -3.16 14.39
N ARG A 41 -19.02 -4.07 14.21
CA ARG A 41 -19.24 -5.53 14.17
C ARG A 41 -19.31 -6.18 15.54
N LEU A 42 -19.10 -5.42 16.61
CA LEU A 42 -18.96 -5.92 17.97
C LEU A 42 -19.96 -5.24 18.90
N GLU A 43 -20.40 -5.95 19.95
CA GLU A 43 -21.19 -5.34 21.02
C GLU A 43 -20.42 -4.21 21.73
N PRO A 44 -21.10 -3.26 22.40
CA PRO A 44 -20.42 -2.20 23.14
C PRO A 44 -19.53 -2.71 24.29
N TYR A 45 -18.38 -2.06 24.52
CA TYR A 45 -17.40 -2.40 25.57
C TYR A 45 -17.10 -1.25 26.55
N SER A 46 -17.21 0.00 26.09
CA SER A 46 -17.08 1.23 26.90
C SER A 46 -15.79 1.37 27.74
N SER A 47 -14.62 0.95 27.22
CA SER A 47 -13.35 1.04 27.97
C SER A 47 -12.51 2.30 27.70
N CYS A 48 -12.55 2.88 26.50
CA CYS A 48 -11.67 3.99 26.14
C CYS A 48 -12.13 5.37 26.63
N TYR A 49 -13.41 5.53 26.97
CA TYR A 49 -14.06 6.79 27.38
C TYR A 49 -13.91 7.99 26.42
N VAL A 50 -13.34 7.82 25.23
CA VAL A 50 -13.25 8.88 24.21
C VAL A 50 -14.64 9.23 23.65
N CYS A 51 -15.59 8.28 23.69
CA CYS A 51 -16.95 8.44 23.16
C CYS A 51 -17.92 9.19 24.09
N VAL A 52 -17.44 9.80 25.18
CA VAL A 52 -18.33 10.45 26.16
C VAL A 52 -19.08 11.64 25.57
N VAL A 53 -20.32 11.81 26.02
CA VAL A 53 -21.23 12.90 25.68
C VAL A 53 -21.89 13.45 26.95
N GLU A 54 -22.37 14.68 26.90
CA GLU A 54 -23.19 15.25 27.96
C GLU A 54 -24.68 15.02 27.67
N ILE A 55 -25.44 14.62 28.69
CA ILE A 55 -26.89 14.50 28.62
C ILE A 55 -27.48 15.46 29.65
N GLU A 56 -28.38 16.35 29.22
CA GLU A 56 -29.02 17.34 30.10
C GLU A 56 -29.73 16.64 31.26
N GLY A 57 -29.55 17.15 32.48
CA GLY A 57 -30.11 16.55 33.71
C GLY A 57 -29.28 15.41 34.30
N GLN A 58 -28.24 14.92 33.62
CA GLN A 58 -27.35 13.90 34.19
C GLN A 58 -26.08 14.50 34.80
N ARG A 59 -25.71 14.00 35.99
CA ARG A 59 -24.54 14.50 36.71
C ARG A 59 -23.22 14.18 36.00
N ASN A 60 -23.08 12.99 35.42
CA ASN A 60 -21.84 12.53 34.80
C ASN A 60 -21.98 12.45 33.27
N LEU A 61 -20.87 12.61 32.55
CA LEU A 61 -20.82 12.32 31.12
C LEU A 61 -21.09 10.84 30.88
N GLN A 62 -21.78 10.53 29.79
CA GLN A 62 -22.19 9.17 29.45
C GLN A 62 -21.44 8.65 28.23
N PRO A 63 -21.03 7.38 28.19
CA PRO A 63 -20.46 6.77 27.00
C PRO A 63 -21.54 6.59 25.92
N SER A 64 -21.41 7.29 24.79
CA SER A 64 -22.43 7.22 23.72
C SER A 64 -22.58 5.81 23.13
N CYS A 65 -21.52 5.00 23.16
CA CYS A 65 -21.51 3.66 22.56
C CYS A 65 -22.35 2.61 23.32
N SER A 66 -22.67 2.84 24.60
CA SER A 66 -23.47 1.90 25.40
C SER A 66 -24.73 2.52 26.00
N THR A 67 -24.90 3.84 25.91
CA THR A 67 -26.11 4.52 26.38
C THR A 67 -27.18 4.51 25.31
N ARG A 68 -28.36 3.99 25.66
CA ARG A 68 -29.53 3.92 24.77
C ARG A 68 -30.31 5.22 24.76
N VAL A 69 -30.87 5.58 23.62
CA VAL A 69 -31.74 6.75 23.47
C VAL A 69 -33.11 6.53 24.11
N ALA A 70 -33.64 7.59 24.72
CA ALA A 70 -35.00 7.64 25.28
C ALA A 70 -35.68 8.96 24.89
N GLU A 71 -37.02 8.97 24.94
CA GLU A 71 -37.82 10.15 24.58
C GLU A 71 -37.39 11.39 25.36
N GLY A 72 -37.23 12.51 24.64
CA GLY A 72 -36.90 13.80 25.22
C GLY A 72 -35.43 13.97 25.65
N MET A 73 -34.56 12.98 25.41
CA MET A 73 -33.13 13.13 25.72
C MET A 73 -32.53 14.31 24.97
N LYS A 74 -31.78 15.17 25.68
CA LYS A 74 -30.99 16.25 25.10
C LYS A 74 -29.52 15.95 25.29
N ILE A 75 -28.79 15.81 24.20
CA ILE A 75 -27.43 15.30 24.14
C ILE A 75 -26.54 16.36 23.49
N ASN A 76 -25.44 16.67 24.15
CA ASN A 76 -24.40 17.54 23.62
C ASN A 76 -23.08 16.74 23.49
N THR A 77 -22.55 16.72 22.27
CA THR A 77 -21.32 15.98 21.92
C THR A 77 -20.09 16.89 21.84
N GLU A 78 -20.29 18.21 21.87
CA GLU A 78 -19.28 19.24 21.65
C GLU A 78 -19.45 20.41 22.63
N ASN A 79 -18.79 20.30 23.78
CA ASN A 79 -18.62 21.39 24.72
C ASN A 79 -17.31 21.25 25.50
N GLU A 80 -16.95 22.27 26.29
CA GLU A 80 -15.68 22.29 27.02
C GLU A 80 -15.52 21.07 27.95
N ARG A 81 -16.62 20.67 28.61
CA ARG A 81 -16.61 19.54 29.55
C ARG A 81 -16.33 18.22 28.84
N VAL A 82 -16.97 17.98 27.70
CA VAL A 82 -16.74 16.81 26.85
C VAL A 82 -15.32 16.83 26.28
N TYR A 83 -14.85 17.97 25.78
CA TYR A 83 -13.49 18.12 25.24
C TYR A 83 -12.43 17.79 26.30
N LYS A 84 -12.56 18.34 27.51
CA LYS A 84 -11.62 18.12 28.62
C LYS A 84 -11.59 16.67 29.07
N ALA A 85 -12.74 15.99 29.09
CA ALA A 85 -12.83 14.56 29.40
C ALA A 85 -12.15 13.70 28.32
N ARG A 86 -12.41 13.96 27.03
CA ARG A 86 -11.76 13.26 25.91
C ARG A 86 -10.24 13.45 25.93
N LYS A 87 -9.78 14.68 26.11
CA LYS A 87 -8.35 14.99 26.25
C LYS A 87 -7.72 14.20 27.41
N THR A 88 -8.35 14.22 28.59
CA THR A 88 -7.83 13.48 29.76
C THR A 88 -7.74 11.97 29.50
N ALA A 89 -8.74 11.38 28.83
CA ALA A 89 -8.70 9.97 28.44
C ALA A 89 -7.53 9.68 27.48
N LEU A 90 -7.30 10.56 26.50
CA LEU A 90 -6.19 10.42 25.55
C LEU A 90 -4.82 10.62 26.21
N ASP A 91 -4.68 11.61 27.11
CA ASP A 91 -3.45 11.84 27.89
C ASP A 91 -3.08 10.58 28.69
N LEU A 92 -4.06 9.92 29.32
CA LEU A 92 -3.86 8.67 30.05
C LEU A 92 -3.45 7.51 29.13
N ILE A 93 -4.13 7.35 27.99
CA ILE A 93 -3.78 6.31 27.00
C ILE A 93 -2.34 6.53 26.48
N MET A 94 -1.97 7.78 26.19
CA MET A 94 -0.66 8.13 25.66
C MET A 94 0.48 7.94 26.67
N SER A 95 0.19 8.05 27.97
CA SER A 95 1.18 7.86 29.05
C SER A 95 1.78 6.45 29.12
N ASN A 96 1.24 5.47 28.39
CA ASN A 96 1.77 4.11 28.28
C ASN A 96 1.93 3.65 26.81
N HIS A 97 1.79 4.56 25.84
CA HIS A 97 1.93 4.26 24.41
C HIS A 97 3.39 4.42 23.96
N TYR A 98 4.20 3.37 24.15
CA TYR A 98 5.64 3.37 23.89
C TYR A 98 5.98 3.13 22.40
N ALA A 99 5.59 4.06 21.52
CA ALA A 99 5.81 3.92 20.07
C ALA A 99 6.17 5.24 19.39
N ASP A 100 6.87 5.16 18.26
CA ASP A 100 7.21 6.31 17.43
C ASP A 100 6.19 6.48 16.29
N CYS A 101 5.56 7.64 16.20
CA CYS A 101 4.69 7.94 15.07
C CYS A 101 5.47 8.09 13.77
N VAL A 102 6.64 8.72 13.81
CA VAL A 102 7.52 8.98 12.67
C VAL A 102 8.96 8.59 13.00
N ALA A 103 9.75 8.24 11.98
CA ALA A 103 11.14 7.88 12.17
C ALA A 103 12.03 9.09 12.53
N PRO A 104 13.08 8.92 13.35
CA PRO A 104 13.97 10.02 13.77
C PRO A 104 14.69 10.69 12.60
N CYS A 105 14.94 9.98 11.51
CA CYS A 105 15.54 10.52 10.29
C CYS A 105 14.64 11.55 9.59
N ARG A 106 13.31 11.41 9.67
CA ARG A 106 12.34 12.42 9.19
C ARG A 106 12.29 13.62 10.14
N GLU A 107 12.26 13.37 11.45
CA GLU A 107 12.20 14.45 12.45
C GLU A 107 13.44 15.34 12.45
N ARG A 108 14.62 14.74 12.27
CA ARG A 108 15.88 15.48 12.27
C ARG A 108 16.14 16.20 10.95
N CYS A 109 15.44 15.82 9.88
CA CYS A 109 15.52 16.54 8.60
C CYS A 109 14.81 17.90 8.73
N PRO A 110 15.49 19.05 8.55
CA PRO A 110 14.85 20.36 8.67
C PRO A 110 13.66 20.55 7.72
N ALA A 111 13.73 20.01 6.50
CA ALA A 111 12.63 20.04 5.55
C ALA A 111 11.52 19.01 5.83
N GLY A 112 11.77 18.03 6.72
CA GLY A 112 10.83 16.98 7.09
C GLY A 112 10.64 15.90 6.02
N VAL A 113 11.69 15.58 5.24
CA VAL A 113 11.65 14.57 4.17
C VAL A 113 11.27 13.20 4.74
N ASP A 114 10.32 12.51 4.10
CA ASP A 114 9.87 11.18 4.51
C ASP A 114 10.84 10.09 4.05
N VAL A 115 11.90 9.89 4.84
CA VAL A 115 12.97 8.93 4.58
C VAL A 115 12.47 7.50 4.47
N GLN A 116 11.65 7.05 5.42
CA GLN A 116 11.17 5.68 5.43
C GLN A 116 10.22 5.41 4.25
N GLY A 117 9.38 6.39 3.89
CA GLY A 117 8.47 6.29 2.76
C GLY A 117 9.20 6.13 1.42
N TYR A 118 10.18 6.99 1.11
CA TYR A 118 10.85 6.88 -0.20
C TYR A 118 11.79 5.68 -0.28
N ILE A 119 12.38 5.21 0.83
CA ILE A 119 13.15 3.95 0.84
C ILE A 119 12.24 2.76 0.51
N SER A 120 11.03 2.73 1.07
CA SER A 120 10.01 1.72 0.73
C SER A 120 9.64 1.75 -0.76
N LEU A 121 9.56 2.93 -1.37
CA LEU A 121 9.26 3.09 -2.79
C LEU A 121 10.43 2.69 -3.70
N ILE A 122 11.67 3.00 -3.30
CA ILE A 122 12.88 2.57 -4.02
C ILE A 122 12.97 1.04 -4.05
N GLU A 123 12.75 0.37 -2.91
CA GLU A 123 12.77 -1.11 -2.82
C GLU A 123 11.75 -1.77 -3.77
N LYS A 124 10.63 -1.10 -4.06
CA LYS A 124 9.60 -1.58 -5.00
C LYS A 124 9.84 -1.21 -6.46
N GLY A 125 10.96 -0.53 -6.75
CA GLY A 125 11.25 0.00 -8.09
C GLY A 125 10.39 1.20 -8.49
N LEU A 126 9.65 1.82 -7.56
CA LEU A 126 8.78 2.98 -7.82
C LEU A 126 9.55 4.30 -7.72
N TYR A 127 10.59 4.47 -8.54
CA TYR A 127 11.53 5.61 -8.42
C TYR A 127 10.89 6.97 -8.63
N SER A 128 9.99 7.10 -9.62
CA SER A 128 9.27 8.37 -9.86
C SER A 128 8.36 8.74 -8.68
N GLU A 129 7.76 7.75 -8.00
CA GLU A 129 6.97 7.99 -6.78
C GLU A 129 7.86 8.35 -5.59
N ALA A 130 9.03 7.71 -5.48
CA ALA A 130 10.02 8.04 -4.45
C ALA A 130 10.48 9.49 -4.58
N ILE A 131 10.79 9.95 -5.80
CA ILE A 131 11.12 11.34 -6.07
C ILE A 131 9.94 12.28 -5.89
N GLY A 132 8.74 11.88 -6.32
CA GLY A 132 7.52 12.64 -6.04
C GLY A 132 7.32 12.89 -4.55
N LEU A 133 7.54 11.87 -3.71
CA LEU A 133 7.46 11.98 -2.25
C LEU A 133 8.53 12.91 -1.67
N ILE A 134 9.78 12.83 -2.15
CA ILE A 134 10.86 13.73 -1.71
C ILE A 134 10.53 15.19 -2.11
N LYS A 135 10.10 15.41 -3.35
CA LYS A 135 9.76 16.73 -3.92
C LYS A 135 8.55 17.41 -3.23
N GLN A 136 7.76 16.70 -2.42
CA GLN A 136 6.72 17.32 -1.59
C GLN A 136 7.29 18.34 -0.58
N VAL A 137 8.54 18.15 -0.14
CA VAL A 137 9.16 19.02 0.86
C VAL A 137 10.59 19.45 0.50
N ASN A 138 11.23 18.78 -0.46
CA ASN A 138 12.56 19.10 -0.96
C ASN A 138 12.55 19.15 -2.49
N PRO A 139 12.51 20.35 -3.11
CA PRO A 139 12.47 20.49 -4.56
C PRO A 139 13.84 20.31 -5.24
N LEU A 140 14.91 20.13 -4.46
CA LEU A 140 16.28 19.98 -4.96
C LEU A 140 16.90 18.63 -4.55
N PRO A 141 16.24 17.47 -4.83
CA PRO A 141 16.74 16.17 -4.39
C PRO A 141 18.09 15.75 -5.00
N ALA A 142 18.38 16.08 -6.26
CA ALA A 142 19.61 15.68 -6.95
C ALA A 142 20.83 16.44 -6.41
N ILE A 143 20.67 17.74 -6.15
CA ILE A 143 21.67 18.55 -5.43
C ILE A 143 21.82 18.04 -4.00
N CYS A 144 20.72 17.86 -3.26
CA CYS A 144 20.79 17.40 -1.88
C CYS A 144 21.46 16.02 -1.77
N GLY A 145 21.25 15.12 -2.72
CA GLY A 145 21.89 13.79 -2.74
C GLY A 145 23.41 13.81 -2.93
N ARG A 146 24.00 14.96 -3.31
CA ARG A 146 25.44 15.14 -3.50
C ARG A 146 26.09 15.92 -2.35
N VAL A 147 25.41 16.95 -1.84
CA VAL A 147 26.05 17.96 -0.96
C VAL A 147 25.37 18.17 0.39
N CYS A 148 24.33 17.41 0.73
CA CYS A 148 23.67 17.52 2.03
C CYS A 148 24.61 17.16 3.19
N VAL A 149 24.36 17.74 4.37
CA VAL A 149 25.09 17.44 5.62
C VAL A 149 24.53 16.21 6.37
N ARG A 150 23.55 15.52 5.78
CA ARG A 150 23.00 14.22 6.21
C ARG A 150 22.57 14.16 7.70
N PRO A 151 21.79 15.12 8.21
CA PRO A 151 21.35 15.11 9.61
C PRO A 151 20.42 13.90 9.91
N CYS A 152 19.77 13.38 8.88
CA CYS A 152 18.98 12.16 8.91
C CYS A 152 19.81 10.88 9.13
N GLU A 153 21.04 10.81 8.58
CA GLU A 153 21.96 9.68 8.81
C GLU A 153 22.53 9.72 10.23
N ALA A 154 22.85 10.92 10.73
CA ALA A 154 23.31 11.09 12.11
C ALA A 154 22.25 10.68 13.15
N ALA A 155 20.96 10.92 12.87
CA ALA A 155 19.85 10.48 13.73
C ALA A 155 19.37 9.05 13.45
N CYS A 156 19.99 8.33 12.52
CA CYS A 156 19.58 6.96 12.19
C CYS A 156 19.83 6.03 13.39
N ARG A 157 18.81 5.26 13.79
CA ARG A 157 18.95 4.28 14.89
C ARG A 157 19.89 3.12 14.56
N ARG A 158 20.26 2.94 13.29
CA ARG A 158 21.29 1.97 12.91
C ARG A 158 22.68 2.33 13.46
N ASN A 159 22.91 3.57 13.85
CA ASN A 159 24.13 3.97 14.58
C ASN A 159 24.27 3.26 15.95
N TYR A 160 23.21 2.66 16.48
CA TYR A 160 23.23 1.85 17.70
C TYR A 160 23.63 0.38 17.48
N MET A 161 23.87 -0.06 16.23
CA MET A 161 24.19 -1.45 15.88
C MET A 161 25.68 -1.82 15.96
N ASP A 162 26.53 -0.93 16.49
CA ASP A 162 27.99 -1.05 16.48
C ASP A 162 28.59 -1.26 15.07
N GLU A 163 27.90 -0.80 14.03
CA GLU A 163 28.35 -0.86 12.62
C GLU A 163 29.16 0.37 12.20
N GLY A 164 29.19 1.41 13.04
CA GLY A 164 29.86 2.69 12.78
C GLY A 164 29.12 3.63 11.82
N ASN A 165 28.08 3.15 11.11
CA ASN A 165 27.39 3.93 10.08
C ASN A 165 25.87 3.71 10.04
N GLY A 166 25.13 4.80 9.84
CA GLY A 166 23.71 4.77 9.53
C GLY A 166 23.41 4.22 8.13
N VAL A 167 22.12 4.19 7.79
CA VAL A 167 21.69 3.91 6.40
C VAL A 167 22.16 5.03 5.48
N GLY A 168 22.63 4.69 4.28
CA GLY A 168 23.01 5.58 3.18
C GLY A 168 21.81 6.29 2.55
N ILE A 169 21.08 7.02 3.38
CA ILE A 169 19.89 7.80 3.05
C ILE A 169 20.17 8.80 1.93
N ASP A 170 21.29 9.49 1.99
CA ASP A 170 21.64 10.50 1.00
C ASP A 170 21.95 9.87 -0.36
N TYR A 171 22.61 8.71 -0.33
CA TYR A 171 22.95 7.91 -1.51
C TYR A 171 21.71 7.35 -2.20
N LEU A 172 20.74 6.84 -1.42
CA LEU A 172 19.44 6.41 -1.94
C LEU A 172 18.63 7.57 -2.54
N LYS A 173 18.69 8.76 -1.92
CA LYS A 173 18.07 9.96 -2.48
C LYS A 173 18.69 10.34 -3.82
N ARG A 174 20.02 10.33 -3.92
CA ARG A 174 20.75 10.56 -5.18
C ARG A 174 20.35 9.54 -6.23
N PHE A 175 20.39 8.26 -5.90
CA PHE A 175 20.01 7.17 -6.80
C PHE A 175 18.62 7.39 -7.41
N ALA A 176 17.61 7.71 -6.58
CA ALA A 176 16.27 7.98 -7.07
C ALA A 176 16.22 9.25 -7.96
N ALA A 177 17.00 10.28 -7.63
CA ALA A 177 16.98 11.57 -8.33
C ALA A 177 17.64 11.47 -9.70
N ASP A 178 18.79 10.80 -9.77
CA ASP A 178 19.51 10.55 -11.01
C ASP A 178 18.64 9.70 -11.96
N ARG A 179 17.93 8.67 -11.45
CA ARG A 179 16.97 7.87 -12.23
C ARG A 179 15.78 8.68 -12.76
N ASP A 180 15.25 9.62 -11.97
CA ASP A 180 14.17 10.52 -12.42
C ASP A 180 14.66 11.46 -13.52
N MET A 181 15.88 11.97 -13.44
CA MET A 181 16.49 12.84 -14.45
C MET A 181 16.84 12.13 -15.76
N GLU A 182 17.16 10.83 -15.70
CA GLU A 182 17.42 9.99 -16.88
C GLU A 182 16.12 9.55 -17.59
N SER A 183 14.97 9.65 -16.92
CA SER A 183 13.67 9.27 -17.47
C SER A 183 13.17 10.26 -18.51
N GLU A 184 12.56 9.77 -19.60
CA GLU A 184 11.85 10.60 -20.58
C GLU A 184 10.66 11.37 -19.97
N HIS A 185 10.16 10.89 -18.83
CA HIS A 185 9.01 11.44 -18.12
C HIS A 185 9.37 11.68 -16.65
N HIS A 186 10.32 12.59 -16.40
CA HIS A 186 10.69 13.00 -15.04
C HIS A 186 9.50 13.56 -14.27
N PHE A 187 9.52 13.40 -12.95
CA PHE A 187 8.42 13.80 -12.10
C PHE A 187 8.19 15.32 -12.13
N LYS A 188 6.95 15.71 -12.46
CA LYS A 188 6.45 17.08 -12.36
C LYS A 188 5.26 17.15 -11.41
N PRO A 189 5.27 18.04 -10.41
CA PRO A 189 4.13 18.23 -9.54
C PRO A 189 2.93 18.84 -10.27
N THR A 190 1.73 18.58 -9.74
CA THR A 190 0.51 19.27 -10.18
C THR A 190 0.50 20.73 -9.72
N ILE A 191 0.11 21.64 -10.60
CA ILE A 191 -0.06 23.07 -10.32
C ILE A 191 -1.55 23.36 -10.09
N ALA A 192 -1.88 24.03 -8.98
CA ALA A 192 -3.23 24.48 -8.70
C ALA A 192 -3.68 25.57 -9.72
N PRO A 193 -5.00 25.77 -9.92
CA PRO A 193 -5.50 26.84 -10.78
C PRO A 193 -4.89 28.20 -10.43
N SER A 194 -4.66 29.04 -11.44
CA SER A 194 -4.06 30.36 -11.25
C SER A 194 -4.86 31.19 -10.25
N THR A 195 -4.16 31.78 -9.28
CA THR A 195 -4.75 32.70 -8.29
C THR A 195 -4.83 34.14 -8.81
N GLY A 196 -4.22 34.41 -9.97
CA GLY A 196 -4.01 35.77 -10.50
C GLY A 196 -2.98 36.59 -9.73
N LYS A 197 -2.34 36.03 -8.69
CA LYS A 197 -1.34 36.72 -7.85
C LYS A 197 0.07 36.51 -8.36
N LYS A 198 0.92 37.52 -8.19
CA LYS A 198 2.33 37.50 -8.58
C LYS A 198 3.26 37.69 -7.39
N VAL A 199 4.34 36.91 -7.34
CA VAL A 199 5.36 36.99 -6.29
C VAL A 199 6.74 37.21 -6.90
N ALA A 200 7.44 38.24 -6.43
CA ALA A 200 8.85 38.47 -6.76
C ALA A 200 9.73 37.76 -5.73
N ILE A 201 10.72 37.01 -6.20
CA ILE A 201 11.67 36.28 -5.36
C ILE A 201 13.06 36.82 -5.64
N ILE A 202 13.79 37.22 -4.60
CA ILE A 202 15.10 37.86 -4.75
C ILE A 202 16.20 36.85 -4.40
N GLY A 203 16.95 36.43 -5.41
CA GLY A 203 17.98 35.39 -5.37
C GLY A 203 17.48 34.04 -5.89
N ALA A 204 18.26 33.40 -6.76
CA ALA A 204 18.01 32.07 -7.34
C ALA A 204 18.88 30.98 -6.67
N GLY A 205 19.17 31.13 -5.37
CA GLY A 205 19.78 30.10 -4.54
C GLY A 205 18.77 29.03 -4.07
N PRO A 206 19.17 28.10 -3.18
CA PRO A 206 18.30 27.01 -2.72
C PRO A 206 17.00 27.52 -2.10
N GLY A 207 17.06 28.60 -1.34
CA GLY A 207 15.87 29.24 -0.76
C GLY A 207 14.92 29.79 -1.81
N GLY A 208 15.43 30.53 -2.81
CA GLY A 208 14.61 31.18 -3.83
C GLY A 208 14.01 30.20 -4.82
N LEU A 209 14.80 29.24 -5.31
CA LEU A 209 14.34 28.15 -6.16
C LEU A 209 13.22 27.35 -5.47
N SER A 210 13.40 27.03 -4.18
CA SER A 210 12.39 26.31 -3.41
C SER A 210 11.13 27.14 -3.15
N ALA A 211 11.29 28.43 -2.85
CA ALA A 211 10.17 29.32 -2.61
C ALA A 211 9.29 29.44 -3.87
N ALA A 212 9.93 29.58 -5.03
CA ALA A 212 9.28 29.64 -6.33
C ALA A 212 8.54 28.33 -6.63
N TYR A 213 9.19 27.18 -6.41
CA TYR A 213 8.58 25.86 -6.58
C TYR A 213 7.27 25.73 -5.79
N PHE A 214 7.29 26.01 -4.48
CA PHE A 214 6.11 25.84 -3.63
C PHE A 214 4.98 26.83 -3.94
N LEU A 215 5.30 28.07 -4.28
CA LEU A 215 4.30 29.08 -4.63
C LEU A 215 3.68 28.84 -6.01
N GLN A 216 4.50 28.42 -6.99
CA GLN A 216 4.03 28.06 -8.32
C GLN A 216 3.06 26.86 -8.25
N GLN A 217 3.35 25.85 -7.43
CA GLN A 217 2.41 24.74 -7.15
C GLN A 217 1.05 25.23 -6.60
N LYS A 218 1.02 26.34 -5.87
CA LYS A 218 -0.20 26.94 -5.32
C LYS A 218 -0.93 27.85 -6.32
N GLY A 219 -0.48 27.93 -7.57
CA GLY A 219 -1.10 28.73 -8.63
C GLY A 219 -0.69 30.21 -8.63
N HIS A 220 0.30 30.61 -7.81
CA HIS A 220 0.86 31.97 -7.81
C HIS A 220 1.97 32.07 -8.85
N GLN A 221 1.95 33.09 -9.72
CA GLN A 221 3.02 33.30 -10.70
C GLN A 221 4.28 33.81 -10.00
N CYS A 222 5.38 33.09 -10.13
CA CYS A 222 6.65 33.43 -9.49
C CYS A 222 7.72 33.89 -10.49
N ASP A 223 8.34 35.02 -10.19
CA ASP A 223 9.47 35.58 -10.94
C ASP A 223 10.66 35.76 -9.99
N ILE A 224 11.79 35.13 -10.34
CA ILE A 224 13.04 35.20 -9.58
C ILE A 224 13.96 36.24 -10.20
N TYR A 225 14.52 37.13 -9.39
CA TYR A 225 15.56 38.07 -9.78
C TYR A 225 16.90 37.63 -9.20
N GLU A 226 17.85 37.28 -10.07
CA GLU A 226 19.17 36.77 -9.70
C GLU A 226 20.24 37.81 -10.05
N ALA A 227 21.11 38.12 -9.09
CA ALA A 227 22.18 39.09 -9.26
C ALA A 227 23.31 38.58 -10.18
N GLN A 228 23.49 37.27 -10.27
CA GLN A 228 24.51 36.61 -11.05
C GLN A 228 24.02 36.19 -12.45
N PRO A 229 24.93 35.76 -13.36
CA PRO A 229 24.58 35.32 -14.70
C PRO A 229 23.79 34.01 -14.78
N HIS A 230 23.88 33.14 -13.75
CA HIS A 230 23.23 31.83 -13.72
C HIS A 230 22.59 31.56 -12.35
N ALA A 231 21.60 30.66 -12.32
CA ALA A 231 20.91 30.24 -11.11
C ALA A 231 21.77 29.26 -10.28
N GLY A 232 21.36 29.06 -9.02
CA GLY A 232 21.99 28.15 -8.06
C GLY A 232 22.56 28.86 -6.84
N GLY A 233 22.82 30.17 -6.91
CA GLY A 233 23.44 30.92 -5.82
C GLY A 233 24.73 30.23 -5.34
N TRP A 234 24.91 30.07 -4.03
CA TRP A 234 26.09 29.38 -3.50
C TRP A 234 26.22 27.90 -3.89
N LEU A 235 25.17 27.25 -4.42
CA LEU A 235 25.28 25.90 -4.98
C LEU A 235 26.16 25.87 -6.22
N ARG A 236 26.11 26.93 -7.04
CA ARG A 236 26.95 27.12 -8.23
C ARG A 236 28.27 27.79 -7.89
N TYR A 237 28.18 28.89 -7.15
CA TYR A 237 29.30 29.80 -6.95
C TYR A 237 30.17 29.45 -5.72
N GLY A 238 29.76 28.46 -4.93
CA GLY A 238 30.45 28.07 -3.69
C GLY A 238 30.77 26.58 -3.57
N ILE A 239 30.29 25.74 -4.49
CA ILE A 239 30.56 24.29 -4.51
C ILE A 239 31.23 23.94 -5.85
N PRO A 240 32.41 23.29 -5.84
CA PRO A 240 33.11 22.93 -7.07
C PRO A 240 32.40 21.85 -7.91
N GLU A 241 32.63 21.88 -9.23
CA GLU A 241 32.03 20.97 -10.22
C GLU A 241 32.30 19.48 -9.98
N TYR A 242 33.44 19.12 -9.38
CA TYR A 242 33.76 17.71 -9.08
C TYR A 242 32.83 17.10 -8.00
N ARG A 243 32.09 17.95 -7.29
CA ARG A 243 31.21 17.58 -6.18
C ARG A 243 29.74 17.87 -6.52
N LEU A 244 29.48 18.99 -7.19
CA LEU A 244 28.18 19.31 -7.76
C LEU A 244 28.35 19.78 -9.22
N PRO A 245 28.15 18.89 -10.20
CA PRO A 245 28.25 19.25 -11.60
C PRO A 245 27.24 20.33 -12.00
N ASN A 246 27.69 21.31 -12.77
CA ASN A 246 26.87 22.43 -13.22
C ASN A 246 25.72 22.00 -14.13
N ASP A 247 25.89 20.94 -14.93
CA ASP A 247 24.84 20.41 -15.80
C ASP A 247 23.70 19.76 -14.99
N ILE A 248 24.01 19.07 -13.90
CA ILE A 248 23.02 18.52 -12.97
C ILE A 248 22.27 19.64 -12.27
N LEU A 249 22.97 20.69 -11.83
CA LEU A 249 22.35 21.86 -11.24
C LEU A 249 21.39 22.54 -12.23
N ASP A 250 21.80 22.74 -13.48
CA ASP A 250 20.96 23.35 -14.51
C ASP A 250 19.74 22.48 -14.87
N LYS A 251 19.89 21.16 -14.93
CA LYS A 251 18.76 20.23 -15.08
C LYS A 251 17.78 20.35 -13.92
N GLU A 252 18.26 20.40 -12.68
CA GLU A 252 17.37 20.53 -11.53
C GLU A 252 16.64 21.88 -11.50
N VAL A 253 17.34 22.98 -11.83
CA VAL A 253 16.72 24.30 -12.02
C VAL A 253 15.69 24.27 -13.15
N SER A 254 15.96 23.56 -14.25
CA SER A 254 15.03 23.48 -15.38
C SER A 254 13.69 22.89 -14.94
N THR A 255 13.70 21.86 -14.08
CA THR A 255 12.47 21.25 -13.54
C THR A 255 11.57 22.24 -12.80
N ILE A 256 12.14 23.30 -12.22
CA ILE A 256 11.39 24.38 -11.55
C ILE A 256 10.87 25.39 -12.57
N THR A 257 11.71 25.79 -13.54
CA THR A 257 11.29 26.72 -14.61
C THR A 257 10.22 26.13 -15.53
N GLU A 258 10.21 24.81 -15.71
CA GLU A 258 9.17 24.08 -16.45
C GLU A 258 7.78 24.20 -15.80
N LEU A 259 7.69 24.58 -14.52
CA LEU A 259 6.43 24.89 -13.84
C LEU A 259 5.87 26.28 -14.19
N GLY A 260 6.61 27.07 -14.98
CA GLY A 260 6.26 28.45 -15.35
C GLY A 260 6.98 29.53 -14.54
N VAL A 261 7.93 29.16 -13.68
CA VAL A 261 8.80 30.10 -12.97
C VAL A 261 9.75 30.78 -13.95
N LYS A 262 9.87 32.11 -13.88
CA LYS A 262 10.81 32.88 -14.71
C LYS A 262 12.00 33.34 -13.88
N ILE A 263 13.19 33.31 -14.46
CA ILE A 263 14.41 33.79 -13.80
C ILE A 263 15.01 34.92 -14.64
N PHE A 264 15.22 36.07 -14.00
CA PHE A 264 15.82 37.27 -14.58
C PHE A 264 17.23 37.46 -14.00
N TYR A 265 18.24 37.12 -14.80
CA TYR A 265 19.65 37.19 -14.43
C TYR A 265 20.21 38.61 -14.48
N ASN A 266 21.33 38.82 -13.78
CA ASN A 266 22.02 40.10 -13.66
C ASN A 266 21.15 41.23 -13.09
N GLN A 267 20.19 40.90 -12.22
CA GLN A 267 19.28 41.84 -11.56
C GLN A 267 19.55 41.86 -10.05
N ARG A 268 20.23 42.91 -9.57
CA ARG A 268 20.57 43.11 -8.15
C ARG A 268 19.68 44.18 -7.53
N LEU A 269 18.89 43.78 -6.54
CA LEU A 269 18.05 44.66 -5.75
C LEU A 269 18.91 45.76 -5.08
N GLY A 270 18.44 47.01 -5.12
CA GLY A 270 19.14 48.18 -4.57
C GLY A 270 20.24 48.76 -5.48
N LYS A 271 20.56 48.11 -6.61
CA LYS A 271 21.55 48.60 -7.58
C LYS A 271 20.94 48.89 -8.95
N ASN A 272 20.53 47.85 -9.67
CA ASN A 272 19.90 47.96 -11.00
C ASN A 272 18.46 47.43 -11.04
N LEU A 273 17.95 46.91 -9.92
CA LEU A 273 16.54 46.61 -9.69
C LEU A 273 16.07 47.41 -8.46
N SER A 274 15.04 48.25 -8.62
CA SER A 274 14.45 49.01 -7.51
C SER A 274 13.25 48.29 -6.90
N TYR A 275 13.13 48.36 -5.58
CA TYR A 275 11.97 47.88 -4.84
C TYR A 275 10.67 48.55 -5.27
N LYS A 276 10.71 49.81 -5.73
CA LYS A 276 9.53 50.49 -6.29
C LYS A 276 8.90 49.66 -7.42
N THR A 277 9.73 49.19 -8.36
CA THR A 277 9.28 48.39 -9.50
C THR A 277 8.68 47.06 -9.02
N ILE A 278 9.25 46.45 -7.99
CA ILE A 278 8.72 45.21 -7.42
C ILE A 278 7.35 45.47 -6.77
N ALA A 279 7.25 46.48 -5.91
CA ALA A 279 6.04 46.81 -5.16
C ALA A 279 4.87 47.28 -6.05
N GLU A 280 5.14 47.78 -7.26
CA GLU A 280 4.12 48.17 -8.24
C GLU A 280 3.62 46.99 -9.09
N ASN A 281 4.42 45.95 -9.30
CA ASN A 281 4.12 44.87 -10.24
C ASN A 281 3.80 43.51 -9.59
N TYR A 282 4.09 43.35 -8.30
CA TYR A 282 3.92 42.10 -7.56
C TYR A 282 3.08 42.30 -6.30
N ASP A 283 2.29 41.29 -5.94
CA ASP A 283 1.44 41.31 -4.75
C ASP A 283 2.25 41.02 -3.46
N ALA A 284 3.36 40.28 -3.57
CA ALA A 284 4.26 39.94 -2.47
C ALA A 284 5.71 39.77 -2.93
N THR A 285 6.64 39.79 -1.97
CA THR A 285 8.08 39.58 -2.20
C THR A 285 8.67 38.60 -1.19
N ILE A 286 9.53 37.68 -1.66
CA ILE A 286 10.35 36.84 -0.77
C ILE A 286 11.83 37.14 -0.99
N LEU A 287 12.51 37.55 0.07
CA LEU A 287 13.94 37.83 0.09
C LEU A 287 14.72 36.55 0.44
N THR A 288 15.46 36.00 -0.54
CA THR A 288 16.28 34.78 -0.41
C THR A 288 17.72 35.03 -0.85
N ILE A 289 18.28 36.14 -0.39
CA ILE A 289 19.50 36.74 -0.93
C ILE A 289 20.79 35.99 -0.57
N GLY A 290 20.75 35.08 0.41
CA GLY A 290 21.94 34.42 0.97
C GLY A 290 22.85 35.36 1.78
N SER A 291 24.02 34.88 2.20
CA SER A 291 25.08 35.71 2.78
C SER A 291 26.22 35.89 1.77
N GLN A 292 26.34 37.07 1.15
CA GLN A 292 27.11 37.24 -0.10
C GLN A 292 28.60 37.52 0.11
N ARG A 293 28.98 38.05 1.28
CA ARG A 293 30.32 38.58 1.51
C ARG A 293 31.18 37.62 2.33
N GLY A 294 32.36 37.27 1.83
CA GLY A 294 33.36 36.51 2.58
C GLY A 294 34.08 37.33 3.64
N GLN A 295 34.46 36.67 4.73
CA GLN A 295 35.31 37.26 5.76
C GLN A 295 36.78 36.99 5.44
N LEU A 296 37.61 38.03 5.51
CA LEU A 296 39.06 37.93 5.50
C LEU A 296 39.57 37.52 6.89
N LEU A 297 40.88 37.32 7.05
CA LEU A 297 41.47 36.73 8.26
C LEU A 297 41.18 37.53 9.54
N GLY A 298 41.00 38.85 9.43
CA GLY A 298 40.90 39.74 10.60
C GLY A 298 42.23 39.87 11.34
N ALA A 299 43.33 39.54 10.66
CA ALA A 299 44.70 39.61 11.13
C ALA A 299 45.40 40.82 10.49
N GLU A 300 46.45 41.35 11.13
CA GLU A 300 47.23 42.44 10.55
C GLU A 300 47.82 42.01 9.20
N GLY A 301 47.66 42.84 8.16
CA GLY A 301 48.19 42.58 6.81
C GLY A 301 47.35 41.68 5.91
N ASP A 302 46.10 41.37 6.28
CA ASP A 302 45.19 40.51 5.51
C ASP A 302 44.66 41.11 4.19
N ASP A 303 45.06 42.35 3.88
CA ASP A 303 44.87 43.07 2.62
C ASP A 303 45.99 42.79 1.58
N ALA A 304 46.93 41.87 1.86
CA ALA A 304 48.01 41.51 0.95
C ALA A 304 47.52 40.87 -0.37
N ASP A 305 48.21 41.16 -1.48
CA ASP A 305 47.94 40.50 -2.77
C ASP A 305 48.29 39.00 -2.68
N GLY A 306 47.31 38.13 -2.96
CA GLY A 306 47.39 36.69 -2.71
C GLY A 306 46.56 36.20 -1.50
N VAL A 307 45.93 37.11 -0.75
CA VAL A 307 44.91 36.76 0.27
C VAL A 307 43.51 36.90 -0.33
N PHE A 308 42.72 35.83 -0.29
CA PHE A 308 41.34 35.82 -0.77
C PHE A 308 40.42 35.25 0.29
N SER A 309 39.15 35.67 0.31
CA SER A 309 38.15 34.85 0.98
C SER A 309 37.92 33.57 0.18
N GLY A 310 37.72 32.44 0.86
CA GLY A 310 37.57 31.14 0.20
C GLY A 310 36.37 31.11 -0.75
N ILE A 311 35.27 31.77 -0.41
CA ILE A 311 34.11 31.87 -1.30
C ILE A 311 34.34 32.81 -2.49
N ASP A 312 35.13 33.88 -2.35
CA ASP A 312 35.49 34.72 -3.51
C ASP A 312 36.40 33.96 -4.47
N PHE A 313 37.35 33.16 -3.95
CA PHE A 313 38.19 32.27 -4.74
C PHE A 313 37.35 31.31 -5.60
N LEU A 314 36.44 30.56 -4.97
CA LEU A 314 35.56 29.61 -5.68
C LEU A 314 34.62 30.33 -6.66
N ARG A 315 33.97 31.41 -6.23
CA ARG A 315 33.05 32.19 -7.08
C ARG A 315 33.76 32.77 -8.30
N ASN A 316 34.96 33.34 -8.12
CA ASN A 316 35.68 33.97 -9.22
C ASN A 316 36.06 32.95 -10.30
N MET A 317 36.45 31.73 -9.91
CA MET A 317 36.73 30.65 -10.87
C MET A 317 35.51 30.27 -11.71
N GLU A 318 34.33 30.25 -11.09
CA GLU A 318 33.06 29.94 -11.77
C GLU A 318 32.62 31.12 -12.66
N VAL A 319 32.61 32.34 -12.15
CA VAL A 319 32.16 33.54 -12.88
C VAL A 319 33.07 33.87 -14.06
N THR A 320 34.38 33.70 -13.92
CA THR A 320 35.35 34.02 -14.99
C THR A 320 35.60 32.86 -15.95
N GLY A 321 35.27 31.62 -15.54
CA GLY A 321 35.69 30.40 -16.23
C GLY A 321 37.20 30.16 -16.22
N GLN A 322 37.99 31.01 -15.59
CA GLN A 322 39.45 30.90 -15.51
C GLN A 322 39.87 30.12 -14.27
N ARG A 323 40.81 29.20 -14.44
CA ARG A 323 41.39 28.42 -13.34
C ARG A 323 42.71 29.05 -12.91
N TYR A 324 42.98 29.04 -11.61
CA TYR A 324 44.27 29.43 -11.09
C TYR A 324 45.33 28.38 -11.46
N ASP A 325 46.57 28.83 -11.69
CA ASP A 325 47.74 27.97 -11.80
C ASP A 325 48.52 28.02 -10.49
N PHE A 326 48.38 26.97 -9.69
CA PHE A 326 49.10 26.80 -8.42
C PHE A 326 50.26 25.81 -8.52
N SER A 327 50.73 25.52 -9.74
CA SER A 327 51.90 24.67 -9.95
C SER A 327 53.12 25.21 -9.20
N GLY A 328 53.64 24.41 -8.27
CA GLY A 328 54.78 24.80 -7.42
C GLY A 328 54.49 25.87 -6.36
N LYS A 329 53.21 26.17 -6.06
CA LYS A 329 52.79 27.17 -5.07
C LYS A 329 52.34 26.52 -3.76
N ARG A 330 52.67 27.17 -2.64
CA ARG A 330 52.25 26.78 -1.27
C ARG A 330 50.99 27.52 -0.86
N ILE A 331 49.94 26.79 -0.54
CA ILE A 331 48.61 27.34 -0.28
C ILE A 331 48.23 27.10 1.18
N ALA A 332 47.93 28.17 1.91
CA ALA A 332 47.30 28.09 3.22
C ALA A 332 45.77 28.23 3.09
N VAL A 333 45.01 27.33 3.73
CA VAL A 333 43.56 27.46 3.86
C VAL A 333 43.21 27.61 5.33
N VAL A 334 42.72 28.78 5.72
CA VAL A 334 42.38 29.09 7.12
C VAL A 334 40.89 28.83 7.33
N GLY A 335 40.54 27.79 8.09
CA GLY A 335 39.15 27.40 8.33
C GLY A 335 38.98 25.90 8.48
N GLY A 336 37.78 25.46 8.88
CA GLY A 336 37.48 24.04 9.09
C GLY A 336 36.10 23.59 8.59
N GLY A 337 35.39 24.42 7.82
CA GLY A 337 34.09 24.09 7.25
C GLY A 337 34.18 23.48 5.84
N ASN A 338 33.03 23.13 5.25
CA ASN A 338 32.99 22.53 3.90
C ASN A 338 33.67 23.43 2.86
N THR A 339 33.44 24.75 2.90
CA THR A 339 34.14 25.71 2.02
C THR A 339 35.67 25.61 2.13
N ALA A 340 36.21 25.33 3.32
CA ALA A 340 37.65 25.15 3.48
C ALA A 340 38.13 23.88 2.77
N MET A 341 37.38 22.77 2.89
CA MET A 341 37.72 21.52 2.19
C MET A 341 37.60 21.69 0.68
N ASP A 342 36.55 22.37 0.21
CA ASP A 342 36.35 22.70 -1.21
C ASP A 342 37.51 23.57 -1.74
N CYS A 343 37.98 24.57 -0.98
CA CYS A 343 39.15 25.36 -1.33
C CYS A 343 40.43 24.51 -1.44
N CYS A 344 40.64 23.59 -0.50
CA CYS A 344 41.83 22.73 -0.50
C CYS A 344 41.88 21.81 -1.72
N ARG A 345 40.79 21.06 -1.92
CA ARG A 345 40.65 20.09 -3.01
C ARG A 345 40.63 20.75 -4.39
N THR A 346 40.09 21.97 -4.48
CA THR A 346 40.17 22.80 -5.69
C THR A 346 41.60 23.28 -5.94
N SER A 347 42.34 23.68 -4.90
CA SER A 347 43.73 24.12 -5.04
C SER A 347 44.65 23.00 -5.58
N ILE A 348 44.41 21.74 -5.17
CA ILE A 348 45.11 20.56 -5.72
C ILE A 348 44.78 20.38 -7.20
N ARG A 349 43.51 20.51 -7.60
CA ARG A 349 43.08 20.43 -9.00
C ARG A 349 43.61 21.59 -9.85
N CYS A 350 43.96 22.71 -9.22
CA CYS A 350 44.69 23.83 -9.82
C CYS A 350 46.22 23.63 -9.86
N GLY A 351 46.73 22.44 -9.51
CA GLY A 351 48.13 22.07 -9.68
C GLY A 351 49.02 22.20 -8.43
N SER A 352 48.47 22.65 -7.29
CA SER A 352 49.25 22.68 -6.04
C SER A 352 49.50 21.27 -5.49
N THR A 353 50.73 21.02 -5.03
CA THR A 353 51.11 19.81 -4.30
C THR A 353 51.39 20.09 -2.82
N ASP A 354 51.22 21.34 -2.38
CA ASP A 354 51.49 21.77 -1.01
C ASP A 354 50.37 22.68 -0.48
N VAL A 355 49.27 22.03 -0.06
CA VAL A 355 48.09 22.68 0.51
C VAL A 355 47.99 22.33 1.99
N THR A 356 47.92 23.35 2.84
CA THR A 356 47.86 23.20 4.29
C THR A 356 46.63 23.88 4.89
N VAL A 357 45.80 23.11 5.59
CA VAL A 357 44.68 23.61 6.40
C VAL A 357 45.22 24.12 7.73
N ILE A 358 44.87 25.36 8.09
CA ILE A 358 45.17 25.96 9.39
C ILE A 358 43.85 26.10 10.14
N TYR A 359 43.74 25.36 11.25
CA TYR A 359 42.52 25.33 12.05
C TYR A 359 42.81 25.51 13.53
N ARG A 360 42.10 26.46 14.14
CA ARG A 360 42.29 26.88 15.54
C ARG A 360 41.83 25.86 16.59
N ARG A 361 41.25 24.73 16.18
CA ARG A 361 40.79 23.63 17.07
C ARG A 361 41.30 22.29 16.55
N THR A 362 40.85 21.19 17.13
CA THR A 362 41.17 19.84 16.66
C THR A 362 40.21 19.40 15.56
N GLU A 363 40.50 18.26 14.93
CA GLU A 363 39.64 17.65 13.91
C GLU A 363 38.21 17.38 14.42
N ALA A 364 38.06 16.98 15.68
CA ALA A 364 36.75 16.66 16.27
C ALA A 364 35.79 17.87 16.31
N GLU A 365 36.33 19.10 16.35
CA GLU A 365 35.52 20.32 16.30
C GLU A 365 35.40 20.93 14.89
N MET A 366 35.87 20.28 13.83
CA MET A 366 35.70 20.76 12.46
C MET A 366 34.22 20.70 12.05
N PRO A 367 33.65 21.80 11.53
CA PRO A 367 32.27 21.79 11.02
C PRO A 367 32.08 21.15 9.64
N ALA A 368 33.16 20.82 8.91
CA ALA A 368 33.07 20.13 7.63
C ALA A 368 32.50 18.71 7.79
N ASN A 369 31.87 18.19 6.74
CA ASN A 369 31.43 16.80 6.72
C ASN A 369 32.66 15.87 6.86
N PRO A 370 32.68 14.90 7.78
CA PRO A 370 33.80 13.98 7.96
C PRO A 370 34.29 13.32 6.68
N ILE A 371 33.39 13.02 5.73
CA ILE A 371 33.78 12.43 4.44
C ILE A 371 34.67 13.40 3.63
N GLU A 372 34.38 14.70 3.64
CA GLU A 372 35.19 15.70 2.92
C GLU A 372 36.58 15.87 3.55
N ILE A 373 36.69 15.72 4.87
CA ILE A 373 37.97 15.72 5.59
C ILE A 373 38.77 14.47 5.22
N HIS A 374 38.12 13.31 5.16
CA HIS A 374 38.76 12.05 4.78
C HIS A 374 39.26 12.10 3.32
N GLU A 375 38.39 12.49 2.38
CA GLU A 375 38.71 12.55 0.96
C GLU A 375 39.82 13.56 0.64
N SER A 376 39.84 14.71 1.33
CA SER A 376 40.91 15.69 1.16
C SER A 376 42.27 15.21 1.69
N LYS A 377 42.30 14.43 2.77
CA LYS A 377 43.54 13.76 3.24
C LYS A 377 44.06 12.75 2.21
N LEU A 378 43.16 11.96 1.60
CA LEU A 378 43.53 11.02 0.53
C LEU A 378 44.10 11.74 -0.70
N GLU A 379 43.65 12.96 -0.97
CA GLU A 379 44.17 13.83 -2.05
C GLU A 379 45.47 14.57 -1.66
N GLY A 380 45.97 14.42 -0.43
CA GLY A 380 47.28 14.95 0.00
C GLY A 380 47.25 16.27 0.78
N VAL A 381 46.10 16.71 1.25
CA VAL A 381 45.98 17.93 2.08
C VAL A 381 46.63 17.75 3.45
N LYS A 382 47.49 18.70 3.85
CA LYS A 382 48.13 18.73 5.17
C LYS A 382 47.27 19.50 6.17
N TYR A 383 47.34 19.13 7.45
CA TYR A 383 46.56 19.76 8.51
C TYR A 383 47.45 20.29 9.64
N MET A 384 47.19 21.54 10.03
CA MET A 384 47.75 22.19 11.20
C MET A 384 46.61 22.57 12.15
N PHE A 385 46.28 21.61 13.02
CA PHE A 385 45.32 21.82 14.10
C PHE A 385 45.90 22.69 15.21
N LEU A 386 45.03 23.20 16.06
CA LEU A 386 45.40 24.02 17.22
C LEU A 386 46.34 25.17 16.81
N THR A 387 46.05 25.80 15.68
CA THR A 387 46.89 26.86 15.11
C THR A 387 46.00 27.95 14.53
N ALA A 388 46.32 29.22 14.80
CA ALA A 388 45.57 30.37 14.30
C ALA A 388 46.50 31.43 13.69
N PRO A 389 46.05 32.20 12.68
CA PRO A 389 46.83 33.31 12.14
C PRO A 389 46.82 34.53 13.07
N VAL A 390 47.96 35.21 13.18
CA VAL A 390 48.13 36.47 13.92
C VAL A 390 48.40 37.64 12.97
N ARG A 391 49.27 37.44 11.97
CA ARG A 391 49.69 38.46 11.00
C ARG A 391 50.08 37.84 9.66
N VAL A 392 49.76 38.50 8.56
CA VAL A 392 50.27 38.19 7.22
C VAL A 392 51.45 39.11 6.91
N ASN A 393 52.61 38.53 6.62
CA ASN A 393 53.83 39.27 6.30
C ASN A 393 53.91 39.47 4.77
N LYS A 394 54.11 40.72 4.34
CA LYS A 394 54.13 41.12 2.93
C LYS A 394 55.54 41.16 2.35
N THR A 395 55.67 40.94 1.05
CA THR A 395 56.86 41.32 0.27
C THR A 395 56.90 42.85 0.10
N ALA A 396 58.04 43.39 -0.37
CA ALA A 396 58.15 44.82 -0.69
C ALA A 396 57.11 45.29 -1.72
N ASP A 397 56.65 44.39 -2.59
CA ASP A 397 55.65 44.65 -3.64
C ASP A 397 54.20 44.41 -3.16
N GLY A 398 53.99 44.17 -1.85
CA GLY A 398 52.66 44.02 -1.25
C GLY A 398 52.01 42.64 -1.38
N LYS A 399 52.74 41.62 -1.86
CA LYS A 399 52.25 40.22 -1.98
C LYS A 399 52.47 39.42 -0.71
N VAL A 400 51.73 38.32 -0.54
CA VAL A 400 51.99 37.35 0.54
C VAL A 400 53.42 36.82 0.44
N LYS A 401 54.15 36.85 1.57
CA LYS A 401 55.46 36.20 1.73
C LYS A 401 55.35 35.01 2.70
N SER A 402 54.74 35.27 3.86
CA SER A 402 54.60 34.31 4.96
C SER A 402 53.46 34.72 5.89
N MET A 403 53.08 33.82 6.78
CA MET A 403 52.07 34.06 7.81
C MET A 403 52.64 33.73 9.19
N THR A 404 52.46 34.66 10.12
CA THR A 404 52.75 34.46 11.54
C THR A 404 51.58 33.74 12.18
N LEU A 405 51.86 32.56 12.74
CA LEU A 405 50.90 31.64 13.33
C LEU A 405 51.16 31.52 14.84
N ILE A 406 50.11 31.30 15.63
CA ILE A 406 50.19 31.04 17.07
C ILE A 406 49.60 29.67 17.38
N ARG A 407 50.16 28.96 18.38
CA ARG A 407 49.57 27.71 18.87
C ARG A 407 48.35 28.01 19.74
N MET A 408 47.38 27.11 19.68
CA MET A 408 46.13 27.19 20.44
C MET A 408 46.02 25.99 21.38
N GLU A 409 45.25 26.14 22.44
CA GLU A 409 44.76 25.05 23.27
C GLU A 409 43.22 25.09 23.37
N LEU A 410 42.61 23.97 23.77
CA LEU A 410 41.17 23.89 23.95
C LEU A 410 40.80 24.31 25.38
N GLY A 411 40.11 25.44 25.51
CA GLY A 411 39.44 25.87 26.73
C GLY A 411 38.06 25.23 26.92
N GLU A 412 37.24 25.83 27.76
CA GLU A 412 35.87 25.36 28.04
C GLU A 412 34.97 25.40 26.79
N PRO A 413 34.00 24.49 26.65
CA PRO A 413 32.96 24.54 25.63
C PRO A 413 32.22 25.89 25.58
N ASP A 414 31.94 26.37 24.37
CA ASP A 414 31.01 27.47 24.14
C ASP A 414 29.54 27.00 24.19
N ALA A 415 28.59 27.92 24.00
CA ALA A 415 27.16 27.61 24.02
C ALA A 415 26.72 26.64 22.92
N SER A 416 27.56 26.40 21.89
CA SER A 416 27.34 25.36 20.87
C SER A 416 27.92 24.00 21.25
N GLY A 417 28.53 23.88 22.44
CA GLY A 417 29.20 22.67 22.91
C GLY A 417 30.62 22.50 22.38
N ARG A 418 31.10 23.39 21.50
CA ARG A 418 32.46 23.33 20.93
C ARG A 418 33.46 23.99 21.86
N ARG A 419 34.59 23.32 22.13
CA ARG A 419 35.65 23.89 22.97
C ARG A 419 36.19 25.20 22.39
N ARG A 420 36.34 26.21 23.24
CA ARG A 420 36.88 27.52 22.84
C ARG A 420 38.36 27.40 22.54
N PRO A 421 38.85 27.95 21.42
CA PRO A 421 40.28 28.02 21.16
C PRO A 421 40.90 29.16 21.98
N VAL A 422 41.96 28.87 22.73
CA VAL A 422 42.70 29.84 23.56
C VAL A 422 44.14 29.94 23.04
N PRO A 423 44.67 31.15 22.77
CA PRO A 423 46.05 31.30 22.31
C PRO A 423 47.05 30.93 23.40
N VAL A 424 48.11 30.23 23.02
CA VAL A 424 49.27 29.97 23.88
C VAL A 424 50.26 31.10 23.67
N GLU A 425 50.26 32.08 24.57
CA GLU A 425 51.11 33.27 24.50
C GLU A 425 52.61 32.91 24.35
N GLY A 426 53.34 33.57 23.46
CA GLY A 426 54.76 33.33 23.19
C GLY A 426 55.07 32.12 22.30
N SER A 427 54.06 31.50 21.69
CA SER A 427 54.20 30.34 20.80
C SER A 427 54.20 30.70 19.31
N GLU A 428 54.41 31.97 18.97
CA GLU A 428 54.36 32.45 17.59
C GLU A 428 55.49 31.88 16.73
N PHE A 429 55.16 31.48 15.51
CA PHE A 429 56.12 31.01 14.52
C PHE A 429 55.71 31.43 13.12
N GLU A 430 56.68 31.50 12.21
CA GLU A 430 56.46 31.95 10.83
C GLU A 430 56.48 30.78 9.85
N MET A 431 55.55 30.78 8.89
CA MET A 431 55.50 29.79 7.82
C MET A 431 55.23 30.48 6.49
N GLU A 432 55.97 30.10 5.45
CA GLU A 432 55.89 30.72 4.13
C GLU A 432 54.73 30.15 3.30
N PHE A 433 53.98 31.05 2.64
CA PHE A 433 52.88 30.72 1.75
C PHE A 433 52.87 31.68 0.56
N ASP A 434 52.46 31.20 -0.61
CA ASP A 434 52.27 32.04 -1.80
C ASP A 434 50.84 32.61 -1.85
N TYR A 435 49.87 31.85 -1.34
CA TYR A 435 48.45 32.23 -1.30
C TYR A 435 47.81 31.84 0.03
N ILE A 436 46.87 32.65 0.51
CA ILE A 436 46.10 32.39 1.73
C ILE A 436 44.60 32.52 1.43
N LEU A 437 43.86 31.43 1.66
CA LEU A 437 42.41 31.34 1.46
C LEU A 437 41.69 31.37 2.81
N ALA A 438 41.03 32.48 3.13
CA ALA A 438 40.27 32.68 4.36
C ALA A 438 38.86 32.08 4.24
N ALA A 439 38.65 30.89 4.78
CA ALA A 439 37.38 30.16 4.81
C ALA A 439 36.74 30.19 6.20
N ILE A 440 36.61 31.40 6.79
CA ILE A 440 36.21 31.60 8.19
C ILE A 440 34.79 32.12 8.40
N GLY A 441 33.99 32.27 7.34
CA GLY A 441 32.57 32.62 7.43
C GLY A 441 32.12 33.63 6.37
N GLN A 442 30.81 33.90 6.35
CA GLN A 442 30.18 34.85 5.43
C GLN A 442 29.38 35.89 6.22
N LYS A 443 29.04 37.01 5.59
CA LYS A 443 28.15 38.06 6.13
C LYS A 443 27.10 38.44 5.08
N THR A 444 25.93 38.80 5.57
CA THR A 444 24.82 39.28 4.76
C THR A 444 25.04 40.75 4.40
N GLU A 445 24.89 41.08 3.11
CA GLU A 445 24.87 42.46 2.61
C GLU A 445 23.42 42.86 2.34
N VAL A 446 23.03 44.01 2.88
CA VAL A 446 21.66 44.56 2.86
C VAL A 446 21.68 46.02 2.38
N ASP A 447 22.45 46.26 1.31
CA ASP A 447 22.64 47.57 0.67
C ASP A 447 21.35 48.17 0.05
N PHE A 448 20.27 47.39 -0.02
CA PHE A 448 18.97 47.79 -0.53
C PHE A 448 17.97 48.28 0.55
N LEU A 449 18.36 48.31 1.83
CA LEU A 449 17.46 48.72 2.93
C LEU A 449 16.82 50.09 2.71
N GLU A 450 17.61 51.07 2.28
CA GLU A 450 17.14 52.44 2.04
C GLU A 450 16.15 52.52 0.87
N ASP A 451 16.37 51.73 -0.19
CA ASP A 451 15.46 51.64 -1.34
C ASP A 451 14.11 51.03 -0.92
N ILE A 452 14.12 49.96 -0.11
CA ILE A 452 12.89 49.38 0.46
C ILE A 452 12.19 50.39 1.36
N LYS A 453 12.91 51.01 2.29
CA LYS A 453 12.35 51.98 3.25
C LYS A 453 11.68 53.17 2.58
N LYS A 454 12.26 53.65 1.47
CA LYS A 454 11.72 54.78 0.71
C LYS A 454 10.44 54.44 -0.04
N HIS A 455 10.25 53.17 -0.41
CA HIS A 455 9.18 52.74 -1.32
C HIS A 455 8.14 51.79 -0.68
N SER A 456 8.36 51.33 0.56
CA SER A 456 7.39 50.53 1.32
C SER A 456 6.20 51.37 1.79
N LYS A 457 4.98 50.92 1.49
CA LYS A 457 3.74 51.63 1.87
C LYS A 457 3.30 51.39 3.32
N GLN A 458 3.69 50.25 3.90
CA GLN A 458 3.28 49.83 5.24
C GLN A 458 4.38 48.98 5.88
N GLY A 459 4.81 49.38 7.09
CA GLY A 459 5.90 48.69 7.81
C GLY A 459 7.30 49.14 7.40
N GLU A 460 8.31 48.55 8.03
CA GLU A 460 9.73 48.80 7.75
C GLU A 460 10.49 47.45 7.78
N LEU A 461 11.46 47.29 6.88
CA LEU A 461 12.38 46.16 6.91
C LEU A 461 13.51 46.45 7.92
N LYS A 462 13.65 45.59 8.92
CA LYS A 462 14.65 45.74 9.98
C LYS A 462 15.78 44.72 9.82
N ILE A 463 16.91 45.02 10.44
CA ILE A 463 18.06 44.13 10.54
C ILE A 463 18.37 43.83 11.99
N THR A 464 18.84 42.62 12.23
CA THR A 464 19.31 42.20 13.54
C THR A 464 20.66 42.84 13.86
N LYS A 465 21.09 42.74 15.13
CA LYS A 465 22.42 43.18 15.58
C LYS A 465 23.60 42.51 14.84
N TRP A 466 23.35 41.42 14.13
CA TRP A 466 24.35 40.66 13.38
C TRP A 466 24.43 41.05 11.90
N GLY A 467 23.52 41.90 11.43
CA GLY A 467 23.44 42.36 10.03
C GLY A 467 22.49 41.54 9.14
N ASP A 468 21.84 40.52 9.69
CA ASP A 468 20.83 39.70 8.98
C ASP A 468 19.44 40.33 9.01
N ILE A 469 18.57 39.97 8.07
CA ILE A 469 17.19 40.45 7.96
C ILE A 469 16.36 39.95 9.16
N GLU A 470 15.65 40.87 9.81
CA GLU A 470 14.72 40.52 10.90
C GLU A 470 13.37 40.03 10.33
N ALA A 471 13.01 38.79 10.66
CA ALA A 471 11.72 38.18 10.33
C ALA A 471 11.19 37.40 11.53
N ASP A 472 9.86 37.25 11.61
CA ASP A 472 9.22 36.44 12.63
C ASP A 472 9.68 34.97 12.52
N ARG A 473 10.08 34.35 13.64
CA ARG A 473 10.70 33.02 13.63
C ARG A 473 9.72 31.89 13.26
N GLN A 474 8.42 32.12 13.42
CA GLN A 474 7.40 31.10 13.21
C GLN A 474 6.72 31.21 11.85
N THR A 475 6.80 32.37 11.20
CA THR A 475 6.12 32.67 9.92
C THR A 475 7.05 33.23 8.85
N LEU A 476 8.25 33.68 9.22
CA LEU A 476 9.22 34.33 8.33
C LEU A 476 8.70 35.61 7.64
N GLN A 477 7.61 36.17 8.16
CA GLN A 477 7.11 37.48 7.74
C GLN A 477 8.00 38.59 8.34
N THR A 478 8.33 39.58 7.53
CA THR A 478 9.11 40.74 7.98
C THR A 478 8.20 41.82 8.59
N GLY A 479 8.77 42.96 9.00
CA GLY A 479 8.00 44.12 9.43
C GLY A 479 7.10 44.73 8.33
N ILE A 480 7.27 44.35 7.06
CA ILE A 480 6.41 44.73 5.94
C ILE A 480 5.48 43.54 5.62
N PRO A 481 4.14 43.68 5.71
CA PRO A 481 3.21 42.54 5.58
C PRO A 481 3.32 41.75 4.26
N SER A 482 3.65 42.42 3.15
CA SER A 482 3.82 41.79 1.83
C SER A 482 5.22 41.22 1.58
N VAL A 483 6.15 41.33 2.54
CA VAL A 483 7.55 40.90 2.38
C VAL A 483 7.91 39.82 3.40
N PHE A 484 8.45 38.72 2.90
CA PHE A 484 8.94 37.58 3.66
C PHE A 484 10.44 37.42 3.41
N ALA A 485 11.16 36.77 4.32
CA ALA A 485 12.60 36.52 4.15
C ALA A 485 12.96 35.09 4.58
N ALA A 486 13.83 34.43 3.84
CA ALA A 486 14.23 33.04 4.11
C ALA A 486 15.68 32.75 3.70
N GLY A 487 16.26 31.70 4.29
CA GLY A 487 17.63 31.26 4.03
C GLY A 487 18.65 32.10 4.81
N ASP A 488 19.91 32.06 4.34
CA ASP A 488 21.03 32.63 5.11
C ASP A 488 20.89 34.12 5.41
N GLY A 489 20.14 34.86 4.60
CA GLY A 489 19.86 36.28 4.84
C GLY A 489 19.07 36.56 6.13
N VAL A 490 18.45 35.55 6.76
CA VAL A 490 17.72 35.67 8.04
C VAL A 490 18.49 35.06 9.20
N THR A 491 19.13 33.91 8.99
CA THR A 491 19.78 33.12 10.06
C THR A 491 21.30 33.23 10.10
N GLY A 492 21.91 33.89 9.13
CA GLY A 492 23.32 33.68 8.77
C GLY A 492 23.52 32.34 8.04
N PRO A 493 24.77 31.99 7.66
CA PRO A 493 25.08 30.82 6.86
C PRO A 493 24.48 29.53 7.43
N ALA A 494 23.51 28.95 6.72
CA ALA A 494 22.81 27.74 7.07
C ALA A 494 23.13 26.61 6.07
N THR A 495 22.62 25.41 6.34
CA THR A 495 22.75 24.28 5.41
C THR A 495 21.67 24.35 4.33
N ILE A 496 21.94 23.72 3.17
CA ILE A 496 21.01 23.72 2.02
C ILE A 496 19.60 23.28 2.43
N ILE A 497 19.50 22.20 3.22
CA ILE A 497 18.22 21.65 3.64
C ILE A 497 17.46 22.57 4.62
N GLU A 498 18.15 23.41 5.39
CA GLU A 498 17.54 24.43 6.25
C GLU A 498 17.01 25.61 5.42
N ALA A 499 17.74 26.02 4.37
CA ALA A 499 17.26 27.04 3.45
C ALA A 499 15.97 26.59 2.74
N ILE A 500 15.89 25.32 2.34
CA ILE A 500 14.68 24.70 1.77
C ILE A 500 13.53 24.69 2.78
N ALA A 501 13.81 24.33 4.04
CA ALA A 501 12.80 24.34 5.10
C ALA A 501 12.23 25.74 5.36
N GLN A 502 13.10 26.76 5.42
CA GLN A 502 12.67 28.14 5.57
C GLN A 502 11.89 28.63 4.36
N ALA A 503 12.33 28.31 3.14
CA ALA A 503 11.60 28.67 1.93
C ALA A 503 10.18 28.10 1.92
N LYS A 504 10.01 26.83 2.33
CA LYS A 504 8.69 26.21 2.49
C LYS A 504 7.81 26.97 3.49
N LEU A 505 8.37 27.38 4.62
CA LEU A 505 7.65 28.16 5.64
C LEU A 505 7.26 29.55 5.12
N ALA A 506 8.19 30.27 4.50
CA ALA A 506 7.94 31.58 3.92
C ALA A 506 6.90 31.51 2.79
N SER A 507 6.96 30.49 1.93
CA SER A 507 5.95 30.27 0.89
C SER A 507 4.56 29.97 1.46
N HIS A 508 4.48 29.22 2.57
CA HIS A 508 3.20 29.00 3.28
C HIS A 508 2.62 30.32 3.80
N SER A 509 3.41 31.11 4.52
CA SER A 509 2.98 32.39 5.07
C SER A 509 2.63 33.42 3.98
N CYS A 510 3.40 33.46 2.88
CA CYS A 510 3.10 34.26 1.70
C CYS A 510 1.79 33.81 1.04
N HIS A 511 1.53 32.51 0.93
CA HIS A 511 0.27 32.00 0.38
C HIS A 511 -0.94 32.40 1.25
N LEU A 512 -0.84 32.30 2.58
CA LEU A 512 -1.90 32.76 3.50
C LEU A 512 -2.18 34.25 3.32
N TYR A 513 -1.14 35.07 3.28
CA TYR A 513 -1.25 36.51 3.04
C TYR A 513 -1.96 36.82 1.71
N LEU A 514 -1.52 36.20 0.60
CA LEU A 514 -2.08 36.44 -0.74
C LEU A 514 -3.52 35.96 -0.91
N THR A 515 -3.96 35.00 -0.08
CA THR A 515 -5.33 34.48 -0.08
C THR A 515 -6.22 35.15 0.97
N GLY A 516 -5.73 36.18 1.66
CA GLY A 516 -6.48 36.94 2.67
C GLY A 516 -6.70 36.18 3.97
N GLN A 517 -5.96 35.10 4.22
CA GLN A 517 -6.03 34.33 5.45
C GLN A 517 -5.06 34.90 6.52
N PRO A 518 -5.35 34.73 7.82
CA PRO A 518 -4.42 35.10 8.88
C PRO A 518 -3.07 34.37 8.73
N VAL A 519 -1.98 35.13 8.69
CA VAL A 519 -0.62 34.57 8.61
C VAL A 519 -0.29 33.91 9.94
N THR A 520 -0.39 32.59 9.96
CA THR A 520 -0.15 31.77 11.15
C THR A 520 0.87 30.68 10.82
N PRO A 521 1.65 30.21 11.81
CA PRO A 521 2.57 29.11 11.58
C PRO A 521 1.81 27.83 11.22
N PRO A 522 2.44 26.92 10.45
CA PRO A 522 1.88 25.59 10.24
C PRO A 522 1.58 24.92 11.59
N ARG A 523 0.37 24.37 11.72
CA ARG A 523 -0.01 23.61 12.91
C ARG A 523 0.96 22.44 13.10
N LYS A 524 1.50 22.31 14.31
CA LYS A 524 2.29 21.15 14.71
C LYS A 524 1.35 19.98 14.98
N GLU A 525 1.60 18.88 14.30
CA GLU A 525 0.89 17.62 14.51
C GLU A 525 1.36 16.95 15.81
N PHE A 526 0.46 16.28 16.52
CA PHE A 526 0.82 15.38 17.61
C PHE A 526 1.61 14.16 17.10
N LEU A 527 2.76 13.89 17.72
CA LEU A 527 3.62 12.73 17.44
C LEU A 527 4.06 12.09 18.75
N SER A 528 3.72 10.81 18.93
CA SER A 528 4.28 9.97 19.99
C SER A 528 5.74 9.64 19.70
N LYS A 529 6.57 9.60 20.75
CA LYS A 529 8.00 9.28 20.66
C LYS A 529 8.42 8.37 21.80
N LYS A 530 9.23 7.34 21.50
CA LYS A 530 9.84 6.49 22.54
C LYS A 530 10.80 7.28 23.45
N ASP A 531 11.51 8.25 22.88
CA ASP A 531 12.45 9.11 23.61
C ASP A 531 11.77 9.97 24.71
N ASN A 532 10.44 10.10 24.69
CA ASN A 532 9.69 10.75 25.77
C ASN A 532 9.64 9.91 27.06
N PHE A 533 9.83 8.60 26.97
CA PHE A 533 9.76 7.66 28.09
C PHE A 533 11.14 7.37 28.69
N ARG A 534 12.12 7.04 27.83
CA ARG A 534 13.52 6.91 28.22
C ARG A 534 14.45 7.08 27.03
N LYS A 535 15.72 7.34 27.32
CA LYS A 535 16.78 7.34 26.31
C LYS A 535 17.07 5.93 25.82
N LEU A 536 17.17 5.77 24.50
CA LEU A 536 17.53 4.50 23.85
C LEU A 536 19.05 4.26 23.88
N SER A 537 19.45 2.99 23.78
CA SER A 537 20.83 2.52 23.86
C SER A 537 21.13 1.41 22.83
N SER A 538 22.40 1.02 22.65
CA SER A 538 22.80 -0.06 21.73
C SER A 538 22.12 -1.40 22.03
N ASP A 539 21.91 -1.72 23.31
CA ASP A 539 21.28 -2.96 23.76
C ASP A 539 19.84 -3.11 23.25
N ASP A 540 19.16 -2.01 22.92
CA ASP A 540 17.80 -2.00 22.39
C ASP A 540 17.70 -2.52 20.94
N PHE A 541 18.84 -2.59 20.23
CA PHE A 541 18.91 -2.88 18.80
C PHE A 541 19.81 -4.07 18.46
N VAL A 542 21.00 -4.18 19.07
CA VAL A 542 22.03 -5.17 18.69
C VAL A 542 21.53 -6.62 18.78
N THR A 543 20.63 -6.91 19.71
CA THR A 543 20.06 -8.25 19.90
C THR A 543 18.85 -8.54 19.01
N ARG A 544 18.28 -7.52 18.35
CA ARG A 544 17.01 -7.62 17.60
C ARG A 544 17.16 -7.55 16.09
N TYR A 545 18.28 -7.03 15.61
CA TYR A 545 18.52 -6.81 14.18
C TYR A 545 19.84 -7.42 13.76
N GLN A 546 19.91 -7.90 12.52
CA GLN A 546 21.14 -8.44 11.97
C GLN A 546 22.09 -7.30 11.56
N LYS A 547 23.39 -7.51 11.84
CA LYS A 547 24.45 -6.63 11.33
C LYS A 547 24.59 -6.76 9.82
N GLN A 548 24.68 -5.63 9.12
CA GLN A 548 24.89 -5.57 7.66
C GLN A 548 25.79 -4.37 7.34
N GLN A 549 26.80 -4.60 6.50
CA GLN A 549 27.72 -3.53 6.09
C GLN A 549 27.02 -2.52 5.18
N ARG A 550 27.39 -1.24 5.31
CA ARG A 550 26.93 -0.18 4.42
C ARG A 550 27.52 -0.37 3.03
N GLU A 551 26.72 -0.11 1.99
CA GLU A 551 27.24 0.10 0.65
C GLU A 551 27.96 1.46 0.60
N GLU A 552 29.27 1.47 0.42
CA GLU A 552 30.00 2.73 0.26
C GLU A 552 29.69 3.35 -1.11
N MET A 553 29.66 4.69 -1.18
CA MET A 553 29.45 5.39 -2.44
C MET A 553 30.60 5.07 -3.40
N PRO A 554 30.32 4.52 -4.59
CA PRO A 554 31.36 4.34 -5.60
C PRO A 554 32.01 5.69 -5.92
N VAL A 555 33.34 5.73 -5.89
CA VAL A 555 34.13 6.94 -6.15
C VAL A 555 35.20 6.67 -7.18
N MET A 556 35.59 7.70 -7.93
CA MET A 556 36.78 7.67 -8.78
C MET A 556 38.04 7.41 -7.96
N ASP A 557 39.00 6.66 -8.51
CA ASP A 557 40.29 6.40 -7.86
C ASP A 557 41.04 7.71 -7.56
N ALA A 558 41.67 7.81 -6.39
CA ALA A 558 42.32 9.03 -5.91
C ALA A 558 43.36 9.61 -6.88
N ASN A 559 44.14 8.75 -7.55
CA ASN A 559 45.13 9.14 -8.55
C ASN A 559 44.54 9.76 -9.81
N GLN A 560 43.25 9.56 -10.07
CA GLN A 560 42.54 10.11 -11.21
C GLN A 560 41.78 11.41 -10.86
N ARG A 561 41.78 11.85 -9.61
CA ARG A 561 40.96 13.00 -9.13
C ARG A 561 41.54 14.38 -9.40
N VAL A 562 42.67 14.48 -10.10
CA VAL A 562 43.29 15.75 -10.51
C VAL A 562 42.56 16.33 -11.73
N ASN A 563 41.24 16.44 -11.64
CA ASN A 563 40.35 17.06 -12.62
C ASN A 563 39.04 17.49 -11.94
N PHE A 564 38.17 18.16 -12.69
CA PHE A 564 36.89 18.66 -12.21
C PHE A 564 35.69 17.74 -12.55
N LYS A 565 35.93 16.50 -13.00
CA LYS A 565 34.86 15.51 -13.19
C LYS A 565 34.30 15.08 -11.83
N GLU A 566 33.03 14.70 -11.82
CA GLU A 566 32.35 14.23 -10.62
C GLU A 566 33.10 13.05 -9.98
N VAL A 567 33.39 13.14 -8.68
CA VAL A 567 34.17 12.11 -7.97
C VAL A 567 33.28 10.94 -7.54
N GLU A 568 32.09 11.22 -7.01
CA GLU A 568 31.13 10.19 -6.61
C GLU A 568 30.30 9.74 -7.82
N LEU A 569 30.21 8.43 -8.07
CA LEU A 569 29.63 7.85 -9.29
C LEU A 569 28.16 7.41 -9.15
N GLY A 570 27.61 7.39 -7.93
CA GLY A 570 26.25 6.92 -7.65
C GLY A 570 26.15 5.40 -7.49
N TYR A 571 25.00 4.93 -6.99
CA TYR A 571 24.73 3.50 -6.80
C TYR A 571 24.22 2.81 -8.07
N THR A 572 24.58 1.55 -8.24
CA THR A 572 23.84 0.63 -9.11
C THR A 572 22.48 0.27 -8.49
N HIS A 573 21.60 -0.37 -9.28
CA HIS A 573 20.32 -0.86 -8.76
C HIS A 573 20.51 -1.86 -7.61
N GLU A 574 21.43 -2.80 -7.75
CA GLU A 574 21.72 -3.84 -6.76
C GLU A 574 22.23 -3.23 -5.44
N GLN A 575 23.17 -2.29 -5.52
CA GLN A 575 23.67 -1.57 -4.34
C GLN A 575 22.55 -0.79 -3.64
N ALA A 576 21.69 -0.12 -4.40
CA ALA A 576 20.54 0.57 -3.84
C ALA A 576 19.59 -0.40 -3.12
N MET A 577 19.32 -1.59 -3.68
CA MET A 577 18.47 -2.60 -3.03
C MET A 577 19.09 -3.09 -1.72
N HIS A 578 20.37 -3.46 -1.73
CA HIS A 578 21.08 -3.87 -0.51
C HIS A 578 21.08 -2.76 0.56
N GLU A 579 21.31 -1.51 0.18
CA GLU A 579 21.27 -0.39 1.13
C GLU A 579 19.85 -0.10 1.63
N THR A 580 18.80 -0.27 0.80
CA THR A 580 17.42 -0.14 1.30
C THR A 580 17.13 -1.17 2.39
N ALA A 581 17.60 -2.41 2.23
CA ALA A 581 17.41 -3.51 3.18
C ALA A 581 17.90 -3.14 4.59
N ARG A 582 18.92 -2.28 4.69
CA ARG A 582 19.47 -1.80 5.96
C ARG A 582 18.51 -0.91 6.78
N CYS A 583 17.43 -0.40 6.21
CA CYS A 583 16.47 0.41 6.97
C CYS A 583 15.72 -0.44 8.02
N LEU A 584 15.78 -0.01 9.30
CA LEU A 584 15.13 -0.65 10.46
C LEU A 584 13.64 -0.30 10.62
N GLU A 585 13.10 0.57 9.76
CA GLU A 585 11.65 0.89 9.72
C GLU A 585 11.10 1.45 11.03
N CYS A 586 11.82 2.40 11.62
CA CYS A 586 11.59 2.90 12.97
C CYS A 586 10.27 3.64 13.19
N GLY A 587 9.61 4.15 12.14
CA GLY A 587 8.33 4.85 12.22
C GLY A 587 7.12 3.94 12.01
N CYS A 588 5.96 4.36 12.50
CA CYS A 588 4.72 3.58 12.43
C CYS A 588 4.18 3.47 11.00
N VAL A 589 3.87 2.23 10.57
CA VAL A 589 3.30 1.93 9.25
C VAL A 589 1.86 2.43 9.09
N GLU A 590 1.10 2.54 10.19
CA GLU A 590 -0.27 3.06 10.20
C GLU A 590 -0.32 4.59 10.42
N TYR A 591 0.77 5.34 10.18
CA TYR A 591 0.87 6.78 10.44
C TYR A 591 -0.31 7.61 9.88
N PHE A 592 -0.83 7.25 8.70
CA PHE A 592 -1.92 7.96 8.02
C PHE A 592 -3.32 7.51 8.46
N GLU A 593 -3.46 6.34 9.09
CA GLU A 593 -4.75 5.68 9.34
C GLU A 593 -4.95 5.32 10.84
N CYS A 594 -4.01 5.71 11.71
CA CYS A 594 -4.06 5.48 13.15
C CYS A 594 -5.09 6.39 13.85
N ASP A 595 -6.18 5.78 14.36
CA ASP A 595 -7.25 6.49 15.08
C ASP A 595 -6.75 7.20 16.34
N LEU A 596 -5.85 6.55 17.08
CA LEU A 596 -5.30 7.11 18.32
C LEU A 596 -4.50 8.38 18.04
N LYS A 597 -3.64 8.38 17.02
CA LYS A 597 -2.88 9.56 16.60
C LYS A 597 -3.82 10.67 16.15
N ARG A 598 -4.81 10.36 15.31
CA ARG A 598 -5.81 11.32 14.84
C ARG A 598 -6.54 11.99 16.00
N HIS A 599 -7.08 11.21 16.93
CA HIS A 599 -7.80 11.75 18.09
C HIS A 599 -6.87 12.53 19.03
N ALA A 600 -5.65 12.05 19.28
CA ALA A 600 -4.67 12.77 20.08
C ALA A 600 -4.30 14.13 19.46
N ASP A 601 -4.16 14.20 18.14
CA ASP A 601 -3.96 15.46 17.44
C ASP A 601 -5.19 16.37 17.56
N THR A 602 -6.41 15.87 17.31
CA THR A 602 -7.66 16.64 17.43
C THR A 602 -7.84 17.26 18.81
N TYR A 603 -7.61 16.48 19.88
CA TYR A 603 -7.81 16.91 21.26
C TYR A 603 -6.55 17.47 21.93
N GLN A 604 -5.46 17.62 21.17
CA GLN A 604 -4.18 18.17 21.63
C GLN A 604 -3.66 17.43 22.87
N ALA A 605 -3.67 16.10 22.81
CA ALA A 605 -3.21 15.27 23.90
C ALA A 605 -1.73 15.54 24.23
N ASP A 606 -1.37 15.37 25.49
CA ASP A 606 -0.02 15.54 26.00
C ASP A 606 0.48 14.21 26.56
N GLN A 607 1.42 13.59 25.84
CA GLN A 607 2.01 12.30 26.20
C GLN A 607 2.73 12.33 27.56
N LEU A 608 3.22 13.50 27.99
CA LEU A 608 4.02 13.64 29.21
C LEU A 608 3.16 13.95 30.44
N ARG A 609 1.90 14.34 30.26
CA ARG A 609 1.05 14.89 31.34
C ARG A 609 0.86 13.95 32.53
N PHE A 610 0.67 12.66 32.26
CA PHE A 610 0.46 11.62 33.26
C PHE A 610 1.58 10.57 33.22
N MET A 611 2.77 10.97 32.77
CA MET A 611 3.92 10.06 32.67
C MET A 611 4.22 9.41 34.02
N GLY A 612 4.37 8.08 34.01
CA GLY A 612 4.74 7.25 35.14
C GLY A 612 5.52 6.04 34.63
N ASP A 613 5.36 4.89 35.28
CA ASP A 613 5.90 3.65 34.74
C ASP A 613 5.23 3.32 33.40
N HIS A 614 6.01 2.84 32.43
CA HIS A 614 5.52 2.32 31.16
C HIS A 614 5.96 0.87 30.94
N LYS A 615 5.29 0.18 30.02
CA LYS A 615 5.66 -1.19 29.63
C LYS A 615 6.31 -1.20 28.26
N GLU A 616 7.35 -2.02 28.15
CA GLU A 616 8.02 -2.32 26.90
C GLU A 616 7.86 -3.80 26.60
N PHE A 617 7.58 -4.11 25.33
CA PHE A 617 7.36 -5.46 24.84
C PHE A 617 8.24 -5.70 23.61
N ASP A 618 8.68 -6.95 23.43
CA ASP A 618 9.21 -7.38 22.16
C ASP A 618 8.09 -7.49 21.13
N VAL A 619 8.40 -7.13 19.88
CA VAL A 619 7.46 -7.26 18.77
C VAL A 619 7.41 -8.74 18.37
N ASN A 620 6.20 -9.29 18.31
CA ASN A 620 6.00 -10.69 17.95
C ASN A 620 5.79 -10.83 16.43
N PHE A 621 6.73 -11.52 15.78
CA PHE A 621 6.73 -11.87 14.37
C PHE A 621 6.52 -13.37 14.11
N THR A 622 6.12 -14.15 15.12
CA THR A 622 6.07 -15.61 15.00
C THR A 622 5.02 -16.09 14.01
N HIS A 623 4.02 -15.27 13.66
CA HIS A 623 3.06 -15.57 12.61
C HIS A 623 3.49 -14.96 11.26
N PRO A 624 3.50 -15.73 10.15
CA PRO A 624 4.06 -15.28 8.88
C PRO A 624 3.28 -14.15 8.20
N PHE A 625 2.01 -13.93 8.59
CA PHE A 625 1.14 -12.90 8.03
C PHE A 625 0.72 -11.80 9.03
N ILE A 626 0.99 -11.97 10.33
CA ILE A 626 0.45 -11.11 11.39
C ILE A 626 1.59 -10.70 12.32
N GLU A 627 1.75 -9.40 12.52
CA GLU A 627 2.67 -8.81 13.50
C GLU A 627 1.88 -8.32 14.72
N ILE A 628 2.37 -8.58 15.93
CA ILE A 628 1.79 -8.05 17.18
C ILE A 628 2.83 -7.20 17.90
N ASP A 629 2.58 -5.90 17.97
CA ASP A 629 3.39 -4.91 18.69
C ASP A 629 2.60 -4.35 19.89
N ASN A 630 2.77 -4.97 21.06
CA ASN A 630 2.08 -4.56 22.28
C ASN A 630 2.49 -3.16 22.77
N ASN A 631 3.61 -2.59 22.29
CA ASN A 631 3.99 -1.23 22.64
C ASN A 631 3.00 -0.18 22.10
N LYS A 632 2.25 -0.53 21.06
CA LYS A 632 1.20 0.31 20.45
C LYS A 632 -0.20 0.00 21.00
N CYS A 633 -0.35 -1.04 21.82
CA CYS A 633 -1.64 -1.56 22.26
C CYS A 633 -2.27 -0.65 23.33
N ILE A 634 -3.57 -0.39 23.20
CA ILE A 634 -4.35 0.39 24.17
C ILE A 634 -5.34 -0.47 24.96
N LEU A 635 -5.18 -1.79 24.92
CA LEU A 635 -6.03 -2.77 25.60
C LEU A 635 -7.53 -2.59 25.35
N CYS A 636 -7.90 -2.16 24.14
CA CYS A 636 -9.30 -1.96 23.77
C CYS A 636 -10.09 -3.27 23.58
N SER A 637 -9.39 -4.40 23.57
CA SER A 637 -9.93 -5.75 23.38
C SER A 637 -10.65 -6.02 22.04
N ARG A 638 -10.62 -5.10 21.07
CA ARG A 638 -11.27 -5.28 19.75
C ARG A 638 -10.77 -6.53 19.02
N CYS A 639 -9.45 -6.76 19.01
CA CYS A 639 -8.82 -7.92 18.37
C CYS A 639 -9.25 -9.27 19.00
N VAL A 640 -9.29 -9.34 20.33
CA VAL A 640 -9.74 -10.52 21.09
C VAL A 640 -11.22 -10.79 20.80
N ARG A 641 -12.04 -9.74 20.87
CA ARG A 641 -13.48 -9.86 20.71
C ARG A 641 -13.90 -10.21 19.30
N ILE A 642 -13.28 -9.64 18.27
CA ILE A 642 -13.60 -10.01 16.88
C ILE A 642 -13.18 -11.44 16.56
N CYS A 643 -12.05 -11.91 17.11
CA CYS A 643 -11.61 -13.29 16.97
C CYS A 643 -12.59 -14.28 17.65
N LYS A 644 -13.24 -13.87 18.74
CA LYS A 644 -14.19 -14.71 19.47
C LYS A 644 -15.63 -14.60 18.94
N GLU A 645 -16.16 -13.39 18.83
CA GLU A 645 -17.58 -13.10 18.58
C GLU A 645 -17.96 -13.22 17.10
N VAL A 646 -17.03 -12.90 16.18
CA VAL A 646 -17.29 -12.92 14.73
C VAL A 646 -16.67 -14.14 14.07
N VAL A 647 -15.38 -14.39 14.32
CA VAL A 647 -14.67 -15.52 13.69
C VAL A 647 -15.02 -16.84 14.37
N GLY A 648 -15.17 -16.86 15.69
CA GLY A 648 -15.37 -18.08 16.48
C GLY A 648 -14.07 -18.83 16.83
N ALA A 649 -12.91 -18.29 16.44
CA ALA A 649 -11.61 -18.93 16.65
C ALA A 649 -11.10 -18.81 18.10
N ASN A 650 -11.31 -17.67 18.76
CA ASN A 650 -10.80 -17.41 20.12
C ASN A 650 -9.27 -17.64 20.28
N ALA A 651 -8.50 -17.31 19.25
CA ALA A 651 -7.07 -17.57 19.16
C ALA A 651 -6.16 -16.57 19.92
N ILE A 652 -6.70 -15.39 20.26
CA ILE A 652 -5.97 -14.31 20.93
C ILE A 652 -6.76 -13.89 22.16
N THR A 653 -6.08 -13.62 23.29
CA THR A 653 -6.69 -13.22 24.55
C THR A 653 -5.91 -12.11 25.25
N LEU A 654 -6.47 -11.57 26.33
CA LEU A 654 -5.76 -10.75 27.29
C LEU A 654 -5.10 -11.65 28.33
N VAL A 655 -3.78 -11.53 28.50
CA VAL A 655 -3.00 -12.28 29.49
C VAL A 655 -2.59 -11.38 30.63
N LYS A 656 -2.35 -11.98 31.81
CA LYS A 656 -2.11 -11.29 33.10
C LYS A 656 -3.31 -10.42 33.54
N ARG A 657 -3.12 -9.52 34.51
CA ARG A 657 -4.16 -8.65 35.09
C ARG A 657 -3.60 -7.28 35.45
N GLY A 658 -4.47 -6.27 35.48
CA GLY A 658 -4.10 -4.90 35.87
C GLY A 658 -3.10 -4.28 34.90
N PHE A 659 -2.09 -3.59 35.43
CA PHE A 659 -1.07 -2.89 34.64
C PHE A 659 -0.18 -3.83 33.80
N ASP A 660 -0.08 -5.11 34.18
CA ASP A 660 0.71 -6.10 33.44
C ASP A 660 -0.06 -6.75 32.27
N THR A 661 -1.28 -6.30 31.98
CA THR A 661 -2.13 -6.90 30.94
C THR A 661 -1.59 -6.59 29.55
N PHE A 662 -1.52 -7.59 28.68
CA PHE A 662 -1.19 -7.43 27.26
C PHE A 662 -1.94 -8.42 26.38
N VAL A 663 -1.90 -8.19 25.06
CA VAL A 663 -2.54 -9.07 24.08
C VAL A 663 -1.55 -10.15 23.66
N ALA A 664 -1.95 -11.41 23.74
CA ALA A 664 -1.13 -12.54 23.32
C ALA A 664 -2.00 -13.66 22.73
N PRO A 665 -1.42 -14.59 21.96
CA PRO A 665 -2.09 -15.83 21.60
C PRO A 665 -2.59 -16.57 22.85
N ALA A 666 -3.68 -17.33 22.69
CA ALA A 666 -4.22 -18.15 23.78
C ALA A 666 -3.12 -19.10 24.34
N PHE A 667 -3.14 -19.32 25.65
CA PHE A 667 -2.13 -20.12 26.39
C PHE A 667 -0.68 -19.62 26.35
N GLY A 668 -0.40 -18.49 25.67
CA GLY A 668 0.96 -17.95 25.53
C GLY A 668 1.77 -18.63 24.41
N ASP A 669 1.12 -19.40 23.55
CA ASP A 669 1.74 -20.14 22.46
C ASP A 669 2.10 -19.25 21.25
N ASN A 670 2.72 -19.84 20.23
CA ASN A 670 2.82 -19.22 18.92
C ASN A 670 1.41 -19.13 18.30
N LEU A 671 1.05 -17.97 17.73
CA LEU A 671 -0.27 -17.78 17.10
C LEU A 671 -0.56 -18.84 16.02
N ALA A 672 0.47 -19.31 15.30
CA ALA A 672 0.34 -20.36 14.28
C ALA A 672 -0.07 -21.74 14.85
N ASP A 673 0.14 -21.98 16.15
CA ASP A 673 -0.20 -23.23 16.85
C ASP A 673 -1.56 -23.16 17.56
N THR A 674 -2.21 -22.00 17.52
CA THR A 674 -3.56 -21.81 18.07
C THR A 674 -4.64 -22.13 17.05
N THR A 675 -5.90 -21.95 17.42
CA THR A 675 -7.09 -22.00 16.54
C THR A 675 -7.19 -20.82 15.55
N CYS A 676 -6.12 -20.06 15.33
CA CYS A 676 -6.10 -18.91 14.43
C CYS A 676 -6.36 -19.33 12.98
N GLU A 677 -7.40 -18.78 12.36
CA GLU A 677 -7.71 -19.02 10.93
C GLU A 677 -6.99 -18.04 9.98
N SER A 678 -6.06 -17.23 10.52
CA SER A 678 -5.34 -16.16 9.80
C SER A 678 -6.26 -15.28 8.94
N CYS A 679 -7.46 -14.93 9.42
CA CYS A 679 -8.41 -14.11 8.68
C CYS A 679 -8.04 -12.62 8.62
N GLY A 680 -7.14 -12.18 9.52
CA GLY A 680 -6.73 -10.77 9.65
C GLY A 680 -7.83 -9.82 10.14
N LEU A 681 -8.96 -10.31 10.65
CA LEU A 681 -9.98 -9.44 11.25
C LEU A 681 -9.46 -8.71 12.50
N CYS A 682 -8.53 -9.31 13.25
CA CYS A 682 -7.83 -8.65 14.35
C CYS A 682 -7.01 -7.43 13.90
N ILE A 683 -6.43 -7.47 12.69
CA ILE A 683 -5.74 -6.32 12.07
C ILE A 683 -6.78 -5.25 11.73
N SER A 684 -7.86 -5.63 11.03
CA SER A 684 -8.92 -4.69 10.63
C SER A 684 -9.59 -3.98 11.81
N ALA A 685 -9.62 -4.61 12.98
CA ALA A 685 -10.24 -4.09 14.18
C ALA A 685 -9.24 -3.34 15.08
N CYS A 686 -7.96 -3.26 14.73
CA CYS A 686 -6.96 -2.60 15.56
C CYS A 686 -6.95 -1.07 15.27
N PRO A 687 -7.28 -0.20 16.24
CA PRO A 687 -7.29 1.25 16.02
C PRO A 687 -5.90 1.91 15.99
N THR A 688 -4.86 1.20 16.43
CA THR A 688 -3.54 1.79 16.75
C THR A 688 -2.39 1.21 15.94
N GLY A 689 -2.65 0.24 15.06
CA GLY A 689 -1.59 -0.52 14.39
C GLY A 689 -0.74 -1.36 15.36
N ALA A 690 -1.31 -1.78 16.50
CA ALA A 690 -0.69 -2.76 17.40
C ALA A 690 -0.75 -4.18 16.85
N ILE A 691 -1.68 -4.46 15.93
CA ILE A 691 -1.70 -5.69 15.14
C ILE A 691 -1.72 -5.27 13.67
N THR A 692 -0.68 -5.61 12.93
CA THR A 692 -0.47 -5.22 11.52
C THR A 692 -0.18 -6.43 10.64
N GLU A 693 -0.20 -6.24 9.33
CA GLU A 693 0.23 -7.28 8.40
C GLU A 693 1.75 -7.46 8.48
N ASN A 694 2.21 -8.70 8.59
CA ASN A 694 3.61 -9.05 8.37
C ASN A 694 3.84 -9.23 6.87
N VAL A 695 4.30 -8.17 6.19
CA VAL A 695 4.46 -8.11 4.73
C VAL A 695 5.90 -8.47 4.30
N PRO A 696 6.08 -9.06 3.09
CA PRO A 696 7.40 -9.49 2.60
C PRO A 696 8.21 -8.37 1.93
N PHE A 697 7.77 -7.12 2.04
CA PHE A 697 8.39 -5.93 1.48
C PHE A 697 8.40 -4.84 2.54
N LYS A 698 9.15 -3.74 2.36
CA LYS A 698 9.14 -2.66 3.35
C LYS A 698 7.84 -1.88 3.27
N PRO A 699 6.91 -1.91 4.26
CA PRO A 699 5.65 -1.18 4.15
C PRO A 699 5.90 0.33 4.00
N GLY A 700 6.72 0.92 4.87
CA GLY A 700 6.91 2.36 5.01
C GLY A 700 5.60 3.14 5.29
N PRO A 701 5.68 4.38 5.79
CA PRO A 701 4.53 5.28 5.71
C PRO A 701 4.38 5.72 4.25
N VAL A 702 3.53 5.04 3.49
CA VAL A 702 3.20 5.40 2.12
C VAL A 702 1.72 5.74 2.04
N LYS A 703 1.39 6.93 1.56
CA LYS A 703 0.00 7.28 1.26
C LYS A 703 -0.43 6.52 0.00
N THR A 704 -1.50 5.75 0.11
CA THR A 704 -2.01 4.88 -0.96
C THR A 704 -3.28 5.44 -1.59
N ASP A 705 -3.43 5.19 -2.89
CA ASP A 705 -4.70 5.30 -3.60
C ASP A 705 -5.54 4.04 -3.35
N LYS A 706 -6.85 4.12 -3.60
CA LYS A 706 -7.81 3.07 -3.27
C LYS A 706 -8.77 2.84 -4.42
N PHE A 707 -9.12 1.58 -4.68
CA PHE A 707 -10.25 1.20 -5.53
C PHE A 707 -10.95 -0.04 -4.94
N GLU A 708 -12.20 -0.22 -5.30
CA GLU A 708 -13.00 -1.37 -4.86
C GLU A 708 -13.18 -2.39 -5.98
N THR A 709 -13.20 -3.67 -5.61
CA THR A 709 -13.46 -4.79 -6.52
C THR A 709 -14.08 -5.96 -5.75
N ILE A 710 -14.41 -7.05 -6.45
CA ILE A 710 -14.93 -8.27 -5.85
C ILE A 710 -13.82 -9.32 -5.71
N CYS A 711 -13.83 -10.05 -4.60
CA CYS A 711 -12.88 -11.11 -4.31
C CYS A 711 -12.93 -12.25 -5.35
N GLY A 712 -11.81 -12.50 -6.04
CA GLY A 712 -11.65 -13.54 -7.06
C GLY A 712 -11.32 -14.95 -6.53
N TYR A 713 -11.65 -15.27 -5.27
CA TYR A 713 -11.29 -16.55 -4.65
C TYR A 713 -12.47 -17.53 -4.50
N CYS A 714 -13.25 -17.42 -3.42
CA CYS A 714 -14.42 -18.28 -3.14
C CYS A 714 -15.73 -17.66 -3.64
N SER A 715 -16.83 -18.42 -3.58
CA SER A 715 -18.13 -18.02 -4.14
C SER A 715 -18.98 -17.04 -3.34
N VAL A 716 -18.47 -16.49 -2.23
CA VAL A 716 -19.26 -15.57 -1.38
C VAL A 716 -19.47 -14.22 -2.08
N GLY A 717 -18.46 -13.72 -2.80
CA GLY A 717 -18.55 -12.41 -3.46
C GLY A 717 -18.27 -11.23 -2.53
N CYS A 718 -17.23 -11.33 -1.69
CA CYS A 718 -16.85 -10.25 -0.78
C CYS A 718 -16.31 -9.03 -1.55
N THR A 719 -16.80 -7.83 -1.24
CA THR A 719 -16.22 -6.59 -1.73
C THR A 719 -14.94 -6.26 -0.97
N LEU A 720 -13.88 -5.94 -1.72
CA LEU A 720 -12.54 -5.61 -1.24
C LEU A 720 -12.20 -4.17 -1.62
N THR A 721 -11.48 -3.46 -0.76
CA THR A 721 -10.76 -2.24 -1.13
C THR A 721 -9.27 -2.57 -1.24
N PHE A 722 -8.70 -2.42 -2.44
CA PHE A 722 -7.26 -2.51 -2.66
C PHE A 722 -6.61 -1.16 -2.40
N HIS A 723 -5.55 -1.14 -1.62
CA HIS A 723 -4.74 0.04 -1.35
C HIS A 723 -3.44 -0.11 -2.13
N HIS A 724 -3.14 0.84 -3.01
CA HIS A 724 -1.98 0.72 -3.90
C HIS A 724 -1.22 2.03 -4.03
N LYS A 725 -0.01 1.93 -4.57
CA LYS A 725 0.76 3.07 -5.06
C LYS A 725 1.24 2.76 -6.46
N SER A 726 0.70 3.48 -7.45
CA SER A 726 1.07 3.33 -8.87
C SER A 726 1.03 1.88 -9.38
N GLY A 727 -0.04 1.17 -9.05
CA GLY A 727 -0.26 -0.24 -9.41
C GLY A 727 0.34 -1.27 -8.45
N TYR A 728 1.27 -0.90 -7.57
CA TYR A 728 1.80 -1.83 -6.56
C TYR A 728 0.83 -1.93 -5.38
N LEU A 729 0.27 -3.12 -5.13
CA LEU A 729 -0.70 -3.36 -4.06
C LEU A 729 0.01 -3.42 -2.69
N MET A 730 -0.35 -2.53 -1.78
CA MET A 730 0.29 -2.38 -0.46
C MET A 730 -0.45 -3.13 0.64
N ARG A 731 -1.79 -3.19 0.57
CA ARG A 731 -2.66 -3.92 1.50
C ARG A 731 -4.09 -4.03 0.98
N VAL A 732 -4.91 -4.84 1.66
CA VAL A 732 -6.35 -4.98 1.39
C VAL A 732 -7.17 -4.81 2.65
N THR A 733 -8.30 -4.09 2.54
CA THR A 733 -9.34 -4.01 3.57
C THR A 733 -10.68 -4.46 3.01
N GLY A 734 -11.60 -4.92 3.86
CA GLY A 734 -12.96 -5.21 3.41
C GLY A 734 -13.77 -3.93 3.30
N ALA A 735 -14.70 -3.91 2.35
CA ALA A 735 -15.66 -2.83 2.13
C ALA A 735 -17.09 -3.30 2.42
N ASN A 736 -17.99 -2.35 2.65
CA ASN A 736 -19.41 -2.65 2.83
C ASN A 736 -20.03 -3.01 1.47
N GLY A 737 -20.00 -4.30 1.14
CA GLY A 737 -20.51 -4.83 -0.13
C GLY A 737 -22.00 -5.17 -0.09
N GLN A 738 -22.53 -5.58 -1.24
CA GLN A 738 -23.91 -6.10 -1.36
C GLN A 738 -24.13 -7.39 -0.56
N VAL A 739 -23.08 -8.20 -0.40
CA VAL A 739 -23.14 -9.52 0.25
C VAL A 739 -22.51 -9.49 1.64
N ASN A 740 -21.25 -9.05 1.74
CA ASN A 740 -20.54 -8.90 3.02
C ASN A 740 -20.71 -7.47 3.56
N THR A 741 -21.91 -7.14 4.02
CA THR A 741 -22.27 -5.77 4.45
C THR A 741 -21.38 -5.19 5.56
N ASP A 742 -20.75 -6.05 6.34
CA ASP A 742 -19.88 -5.68 7.47
C ASP A 742 -18.39 -5.57 7.10
N GLY A 743 -18.03 -5.79 5.82
CA GLY A 743 -16.64 -5.71 5.37
C GLY A 743 -15.72 -6.80 5.95
N ASN A 744 -16.28 -7.94 6.38
CA ASN A 744 -15.48 -9.08 6.85
C ASN A 744 -14.77 -9.79 5.69
N LEU A 745 -13.50 -10.15 5.90
CA LEU A 745 -12.66 -10.89 4.95
C LEU A 745 -12.09 -12.18 5.57
N CYS A 746 -11.75 -13.13 4.70
CA CYS A 746 -10.98 -14.33 5.04
C CYS A 746 -9.50 -14.17 4.66
N MET A 747 -8.69 -15.20 4.93
CA MET A 747 -7.25 -15.22 4.59
C MET A 747 -6.97 -14.93 3.11
N TYR A 748 -7.78 -15.47 2.19
CA TYR A 748 -7.62 -15.25 0.75
C TYR A 748 -7.80 -13.78 0.38
N GLY A 749 -8.92 -13.18 0.79
CA GLY A 749 -9.20 -11.77 0.51
C GLY A 749 -8.21 -10.83 1.20
N LYS A 750 -7.71 -11.20 2.38
CA LYS A 750 -6.81 -10.37 3.18
C LYS A 750 -5.35 -10.42 2.70
N PHE A 751 -4.84 -11.60 2.33
CA PHE A 751 -3.41 -11.81 2.06
C PHE A 751 -3.09 -12.25 0.63
N GLY A 752 -4.09 -12.72 -0.13
CA GLY A 752 -3.89 -13.24 -1.49
C GLY A 752 -3.44 -12.19 -2.52
N TYR A 753 -3.49 -10.90 -2.19
CA TYR A 753 -3.02 -9.84 -3.09
C TYR A 753 -1.51 -9.85 -3.33
N ARG A 754 -0.74 -10.51 -2.45
CA ARG A 754 0.72 -10.60 -2.54
C ARG A 754 1.18 -11.22 -3.86
N GLU A 755 0.43 -12.18 -4.38
CA GLU A 755 0.69 -12.83 -5.67
C GLU A 755 0.57 -11.87 -6.86
N PHE A 756 -0.26 -10.81 -6.75
CA PHE A 756 -0.53 -9.90 -7.87
C PHE A 756 0.62 -8.91 -8.13
N ASN A 757 1.49 -8.70 -7.14
CA ASN A 757 2.70 -7.91 -7.28
C ASN A 757 3.86 -8.68 -7.92
N SER A 758 3.71 -9.99 -8.14
CA SER A 758 4.78 -10.86 -8.65
C SER A 758 5.36 -10.36 -9.98
N ILE A 759 6.69 -10.46 -10.10
CA ILE A 759 7.44 -10.19 -11.33
C ILE A 759 7.31 -11.33 -12.37
N ASN A 760 6.82 -12.51 -11.96
CA ASN A 760 6.69 -13.69 -12.83
C ASN A 760 5.44 -13.64 -13.74
N ARG A 761 4.75 -12.51 -13.79
CA ARG A 761 3.53 -12.35 -14.57
C ARG A 761 3.85 -12.21 -16.06
N LEU A 762 3.10 -12.91 -16.91
CA LEU A 762 3.24 -12.81 -18.36
C LEU A 762 2.75 -11.43 -18.84
N THR A 763 3.55 -10.76 -19.66
CA THR A 763 3.23 -9.42 -20.21
C THR A 763 3.29 -9.36 -21.75
N LYS A 764 3.85 -10.40 -22.38
CA LYS A 764 3.99 -10.51 -23.85
C LYS A 764 3.57 -11.89 -24.34
N PRO A 765 3.02 -12.02 -25.57
CA PRO A 765 2.76 -13.31 -26.18
C PRO A 765 4.04 -14.10 -26.43
N LEU A 766 4.02 -15.41 -26.20
CA LEU A 766 5.16 -16.30 -26.35
C LEU A 766 4.82 -17.49 -27.24
N ARG A 767 5.70 -17.85 -28.17
CA ARG A 767 5.65 -19.10 -28.93
C ARG A 767 6.70 -20.08 -28.44
N LYS A 768 6.35 -21.36 -28.37
CA LYS A 768 7.30 -22.42 -28.03
C LYS A 768 8.13 -22.84 -29.24
N GLU A 769 9.46 -22.78 -29.10
CA GLU A 769 10.44 -23.28 -30.07
C GLU A 769 11.38 -24.27 -29.39
N GLY A 770 11.20 -25.56 -29.69
CA GLY A 770 11.84 -26.65 -28.95
C GLY A 770 11.45 -26.61 -27.47
N ASN A 771 12.43 -26.37 -26.59
CA ASN A 771 12.23 -26.29 -25.14
C ASN A 771 12.23 -24.85 -24.59
N LYS A 772 12.20 -23.82 -25.44
CA LYS A 772 12.24 -22.41 -25.02
C LYS A 772 11.04 -21.64 -25.56
N PHE A 773 10.69 -20.58 -24.86
CA PHE A 773 9.69 -19.61 -25.31
C PHE A 773 10.38 -18.41 -25.95
N VAL A 774 9.83 -17.94 -27.08
CA VAL A 774 10.28 -16.75 -27.81
C VAL A 774 9.13 -15.75 -27.86
N GLU A 775 9.43 -14.48 -27.57
CA GLU A 775 8.46 -13.39 -27.65
C GLU A 775 8.02 -13.15 -29.10
N ILE A 776 6.71 -12.98 -29.30
CA ILE A 776 6.11 -12.67 -30.60
C ILE A 776 5.07 -11.55 -30.47
N SER A 777 4.64 -10.98 -31.61
CA SER A 777 3.57 -9.98 -31.61
C SER A 777 2.19 -10.61 -31.37
N TYR A 778 1.24 -9.82 -30.86
CA TYR A 778 -0.16 -10.25 -30.74
C TYR A 778 -0.77 -10.64 -32.09
N GLN A 779 -0.47 -9.88 -33.16
CA GLN A 779 -0.99 -10.19 -34.49
C GLN A 779 -0.52 -11.55 -34.99
N GLU A 780 0.78 -11.85 -34.84
CA GLU A 780 1.34 -13.16 -35.19
C GLU A 780 0.68 -14.28 -34.38
N ALA A 781 0.47 -14.07 -33.07
CA ALA A 781 -0.21 -15.04 -32.22
C ALA A 781 -1.65 -15.31 -32.71
N PHE A 782 -2.40 -14.25 -33.05
CA PHE A 782 -3.77 -14.38 -33.57
C PHE A 782 -3.81 -15.12 -34.91
N ASP A 783 -2.91 -14.79 -35.83
CA ASP A 783 -2.84 -15.45 -37.15
C ASP A 783 -2.58 -16.95 -37.01
N ILE A 784 -1.67 -17.35 -36.12
CA ILE A 784 -1.39 -18.77 -35.81
C ILE A 784 -2.65 -19.46 -35.28
N ILE A 785 -3.33 -18.86 -34.30
CA ILE A 785 -4.54 -19.44 -33.68
C ILE A 785 -5.62 -19.64 -34.73
N ILE A 786 -5.93 -18.59 -35.51
CA ILE A 786 -6.97 -18.61 -36.54
C ILE A 786 -6.66 -19.65 -37.61
N GLN A 787 -5.41 -19.69 -38.09
CA GLN A 787 -4.98 -20.66 -39.08
C GLN A 787 -5.12 -22.10 -38.57
N LYS A 788 -4.67 -22.38 -37.35
CA LYS A 788 -4.74 -23.74 -36.77
C LYS A 788 -6.17 -24.19 -36.57
N ILE A 789 -7.04 -23.33 -36.05
CA ILE A 789 -8.47 -23.65 -35.84
C ILE A 789 -9.18 -23.91 -37.18
N LYS A 790 -8.97 -23.06 -38.19
CA LYS A 790 -9.59 -23.22 -39.53
C LYS A 790 -9.06 -24.41 -40.33
N SER A 791 -7.88 -24.94 -39.99
CA SER A 791 -7.22 -26.02 -40.73
C SER A 791 -7.76 -27.43 -40.43
N VAL A 792 -8.68 -27.55 -39.47
CA VAL A 792 -9.26 -28.83 -39.03
C VAL A 792 -10.78 -28.74 -38.99
N ASP A 793 -11.44 -29.90 -38.91
CA ASP A 793 -12.89 -29.95 -38.72
C ASP A 793 -13.29 -29.23 -37.41
N PRO A 794 -14.43 -28.52 -37.37
CA PRO A 794 -14.89 -27.79 -36.18
C PRO A 794 -14.85 -28.64 -34.90
N GLU A 795 -15.25 -29.90 -34.98
CA GLU A 795 -15.31 -30.84 -33.85
C GLU A 795 -13.94 -31.32 -33.34
N ALA A 796 -12.85 -31.03 -34.05
CA ALA A 796 -11.49 -31.26 -33.57
C ALA A 796 -10.93 -30.09 -32.75
N ASN A 797 -11.69 -29.01 -32.57
CA ASN A 797 -11.34 -27.87 -31.73
C ASN A 797 -12.08 -27.94 -30.39
N ALA A 798 -11.43 -27.53 -29.30
CA ALA A 798 -12.03 -27.42 -27.97
C ALA A 798 -11.61 -26.13 -27.24
N PHE A 799 -12.52 -25.58 -26.43
CA PHE A 799 -12.36 -24.32 -25.72
C PHE A 799 -12.72 -24.48 -24.24
N PHE A 800 -11.85 -24.00 -23.35
CA PHE A 800 -12.04 -24.07 -21.91
C PHE A 800 -11.89 -22.69 -21.25
N ALA A 801 -12.78 -22.38 -20.32
CA ALA A 801 -12.78 -21.11 -19.58
C ALA A 801 -12.85 -21.37 -18.07
N GLY A 802 -12.07 -20.61 -17.30
CA GLY A 802 -12.01 -20.75 -15.84
C GLY A 802 -12.97 -19.85 -15.08
N ALA A 803 -13.34 -20.29 -13.88
CA ALA A 803 -14.18 -19.52 -12.94
C ALA A 803 -13.51 -18.23 -12.40
N ILE A 804 -12.23 -17.99 -12.69
CA ILE A 804 -11.55 -16.74 -12.35
C ILE A 804 -11.92 -15.59 -13.30
N LEU A 805 -12.34 -15.95 -14.53
CA LEU A 805 -12.73 -15.00 -15.57
C LEU A 805 -14.05 -14.32 -15.24
N THR A 806 -14.21 -13.10 -15.72
CA THR A 806 -15.47 -12.36 -15.61
C THR A 806 -16.57 -13.03 -16.43
N ASN A 807 -17.84 -12.72 -16.15
CA ASN A 807 -18.97 -13.21 -16.95
C ASN A 807 -18.80 -12.84 -18.43
N GLU A 808 -18.27 -11.66 -18.71
CA GLU A 808 -18.04 -11.15 -20.05
C GLU A 808 -16.94 -11.95 -20.77
N GLU A 809 -15.82 -12.24 -20.09
CA GLU A 809 -14.75 -13.06 -20.64
C GLU A 809 -15.21 -14.50 -20.89
N GLN A 810 -15.95 -15.10 -19.94
CA GLN A 810 -16.55 -16.43 -20.09
C GLN A 810 -17.51 -16.48 -21.30
N TYR A 811 -18.35 -15.46 -21.45
CA TYR A 811 -19.25 -15.31 -22.59
C TYR A 811 -18.50 -15.23 -23.93
N LEU A 812 -17.42 -14.45 -23.99
CA LEU A 812 -16.61 -14.31 -25.20
C LEU A 812 -15.94 -15.64 -25.59
N VAL A 813 -15.49 -16.45 -24.63
CA VAL A 813 -14.91 -17.78 -24.93
C VAL A 813 -15.95 -18.69 -25.58
N GLN A 814 -17.18 -18.76 -25.06
CA GLN A 814 -18.19 -19.61 -25.70
C GLN A 814 -18.67 -19.06 -27.05
N LYS A 815 -18.69 -17.73 -27.21
CA LYS A 815 -19.02 -17.07 -28.48
C LYS A 815 -17.93 -17.40 -29.51
N LEU A 816 -16.65 -17.40 -29.11
CA LEU A 816 -15.53 -17.80 -29.95
C LEU A 816 -15.66 -19.26 -30.40
N ALA A 817 -15.97 -20.18 -29.48
CA ALA A 817 -16.17 -21.59 -29.80
C ALA A 817 -17.31 -21.81 -30.80
N ARG A 818 -18.50 -21.25 -30.52
CA ARG A 818 -19.73 -21.51 -31.29
C ARG A 818 -19.85 -20.68 -32.55
N ALA A 819 -19.60 -19.37 -32.46
CA ALA A 819 -19.73 -18.46 -33.61
C ALA A 819 -18.49 -18.49 -34.50
N GLY A 820 -17.28 -18.48 -33.91
CA GLY A 820 -16.01 -18.44 -34.62
C GLY A 820 -15.55 -19.80 -35.12
N ALA A 821 -15.34 -20.75 -34.20
CA ALA A 821 -14.81 -22.09 -34.52
C ALA A 821 -15.88 -23.12 -34.91
N LYS A 822 -17.17 -22.73 -34.84
CA LYS A 822 -18.32 -23.57 -35.24
C LYS A 822 -18.45 -24.90 -34.48
N THR A 823 -18.11 -24.91 -33.18
CA THR A 823 -18.16 -26.11 -32.35
C THR A 823 -18.90 -25.89 -31.02
N ASN A 824 -19.55 -26.94 -30.52
CA ASN A 824 -20.11 -26.98 -29.15
C ASN A 824 -19.13 -27.58 -28.14
N ASN A 825 -17.89 -27.88 -28.55
CA ASN A 825 -16.84 -28.37 -27.64
C ASN A 825 -16.29 -27.22 -26.76
N VAL A 826 -17.15 -26.73 -25.87
CA VAL A 826 -16.84 -25.66 -24.92
C VAL A 826 -17.17 -26.14 -23.52
N GLY A 827 -16.29 -25.85 -22.56
CA GLY A 827 -16.47 -26.28 -21.18
C GLY A 827 -15.55 -25.56 -20.21
N SER A 828 -15.40 -26.17 -19.04
CA SER A 828 -14.44 -25.77 -18.01
C SER A 828 -13.88 -27.04 -17.38
N PHE A 829 -12.56 -27.08 -17.13
CA PHE A 829 -11.97 -28.19 -16.41
C PHE A 829 -12.53 -28.31 -14.98
N HIS A 830 -12.98 -27.19 -14.39
CA HIS A 830 -13.61 -27.11 -13.07
C HIS A 830 -14.69 -28.18 -12.82
N TYR A 831 -15.58 -28.45 -13.79
CA TYR A 831 -16.65 -29.44 -13.70
C TYR A 831 -16.47 -30.59 -14.72
N LEU A 832 -15.26 -30.81 -15.25
CA LEU A 832 -15.06 -31.81 -16.30
C LEU A 832 -15.45 -33.23 -15.81
N GLY A 833 -16.40 -33.84 -16.52
CA GLY A 833 -16.91 -35.20 -16.24
C GLY A 833 -18.06 -35.27 -15.22
N THR A 834 -18.44 -34.14 -14.60
CA THR A 834 -19.49 -34.08 -13.57
C THR A 834 -20.28 -32.76 -13.69
N GLY A 835 -21.10 -32.42 -12.68
CA GLY A 835 -21.69 -31.08 -12.54
C GLY A 835 -23.18 -30.96 -12.85
N ASN A 836 -23.81 -31.95 -13.48
CA ASN A 836 -25.25 -31.90 -13.77
C ASN A 836 -26.10 -31.80 -12.48
N GLY A 837 -25.73 -32.53 -11.41
CA GLY A 837 -26.41 -32.47 -10.12
C GLY A 837 -26.24 -31.14 -9.38
N PHE A 838 -25.21 -30.36 -9.67
CA PHE A 838 -24.97 -29.05 -9.02
C PHE A 838 -25.79 -27.91 -9.65
N ILE A 839 -26.41 -28.14 -10.82
CA ILE A 839 -27.22 -27.13 -11.50
C ILE A 839 -28.53 -26.94 -10.74
N SER A 840 -29.26 -28.02 -10.42
CA SER A 840 -30.56 -27.97 -9.74
C SER A 840 -30.50 -27.22 -8.42
N ASP A 841 -29.55 -27.59 -7.57
CA ASP A 841 -29.47 -27.15 -6.18
C ASP A 841 -29.15 -25.67 -6.12
N SER A 842 -28.23 -25.24 -6.98
CA SER A 842 -27.80 -23.85 -7.04
C SER A 842 -28.96 -22.93 -7.37
N THR A 843 -29.85 -23.28 -8.33
CA THR A 843 -31.01 -22.44 -8.69
C THR A 843 -32.01 -22.21 -7.56
N GLN A 844 -31.96 -23.01 -6.49
CA GLN A 844 -32.88 -22.95 -5.34
C GLN A 844 -32.23 -22.39 -4.07
N ASN A 845 -31.06 -21.74 -4.19
CA ASN A 845 -30.34 -21.19 -3.05
C ASN A 845 -31.13 -20.09 -2.32
N SER A 846 -31.23 -20.24 -0.99
CA SER A 846 -31.61 -19.18 -0.06
C SER A 846 -30.52 -18.10 -0.02
N MET A 847 -30.88 -16.88 0.41
CA MET A 847 -29.93 -15.77 0.48
C MET A 847 -29.07 -15.87 1.74
N PHE A 848 -27.84 -15.37 1.70
CA PHE A 848 -26.95 -15.30 2.87
C PHE A 848 -27.57 -14.52 4.04
N GLY A 849 -28.39 -13.49 3.74
CA GLY A 849 -29.13 -12.74 4.76
C GLY A 849 -30.13 -13.59 5.56
N ASP A 850 -30.57 -14.73 5.02
CA ASP A 850 -31.51 -15.64 5.70
C ASP A 850 -30.82 -16.48 6.80
N ILE A 851 -29.49 -16.54 6.84
CA ILE A 851 -28.72 -17.16 7.95
C ILE A 851 -29.13 -16.55 9.31
N SER A 852 -29.35 -15.24 9.36
CA SER A 852 -29.77 -14.53 10.57
C SER A 852 -31.23 -14.82 10.98
N LYS A 853 -32.05 -15.27 10.01
CA LYS A 853 -33.49 -15.52 10.19
C LYS A 853 -33.77 -16.97 10.54
N ALA A 854 -32.89 -17.91 10.20
CA ALA A 854 -33.04 -19.33 10.47
C ALA A 854 -33.35 -19.64 11.94
N ASN A 855 -34.10 -20.72 12.17
CA ASN A 855 -34.31 -21.30 13.50
C ASN A 855 -33.11 -22.14 13.91
N HIS A 856 -32.65 -23.00 13.00
CA HIS A 856 -31.53 -23.91 13.18
C HIS A 856 -30.73 -24.01 11.87
N ILE A 857 -29.41 -24.04 11.99
CA ILE A 857 -28.49 -24.14 10.85
C ILE A 857 -27.86 -25.53 10.83
N TYR A 858 -27.97 -26.23 9.72
CA TYR A 858 -27.39 -27.56 9.51
C TYR A 858 -26.23 -27.43 8.52
N LEU A 859 -25.01 -27.55 9.02
CA LEU A 859 -23.80 -27.55 8.19
C LEU A 859 -23.50 -28.98 7.76
N PHE A 860 -23.70 -29.29 6.49
CA PHE A 860 -23.53 -30.62 5.92
C PHE A 860 -22.35 -30.62 4.95
N ALA A 861 -21.38 -31.53 5.11
CA ALA A 861 -20.24 -31.66 4.19
C ALA A 861 -19.57 -30.32 3.85
N THR A 862 -19.15 -29.56 4.87
CA THR A 862 -18.50 -28.26 4.64
C THR A 862 -17.52 -27.91 5.73
N GLN A 863 -16.32 -27.48 5.31
CA GLN A 863 -15.35 -26.77 6.14
C GLN A 863 -15.52 -25.27 5.90
N ILE A 864 -16.71 -24.74 6.25
CA ILE A 864 -17.15 -23.41 5.82
C ILE A 864 -16.20 -22.28 6.25
N ASN A 865 -15.58 -22.38 7.43
CA ASN A 865 -14.59 -21.40 7.91
C ASN A 865 -13.26 -21.44 7.13
N ARG A 866 -12.95 -22.55 6.45
CA ARG A 866 -11.76 -22.66 5.59
C ARG A 866 -12.03 -22.15 4.19
N TYR A 867 -13.07 -22.66 3.54
CA TYR A 867 -13.28 -22.44 2.10
C TYR A 867 -14.26 -21.30 1.77
N ASN A 868 -15.18 -20.95 2.68
CA ASN A 868 -16.18 -19.90 2.49
C ASN A 868 -16.32 -19.05 3.77
N ALA A 869 -15.18 -18.65 4.36
CA ALA A 869 -15.12 -18.24 5.76
C ALA A 869 -16.07 -17.10 6.15
N VAL A 870 -16.34 -16.15 5.25
CA VAL A 870 -17.25 -15.04 5.54
C VAL A 870 -18.70 -15.52 5.73
N ALA A 871 -19.14 -16.56 5.00
CA ALA A 871 -20.43 -17.21 5.29
C ALA A 871 -20.40 -17.93 6.65
N GLY A 872 -19.28 -18.55 7.01
CA GLY A 872 -19.05 -19.10 8.36
C GLY A 872 -19.12 -18.03 9.46
N TYR A 873 -18.57 -16.83 9.22
CA TYR A 873 -18.67 -15.71 10.14
C TYR A 873 -20.10 -15.19 10.27
N MET A 874 -20.89 -15.19 9.19
CA MET A 874 -22.33 -14.90 9.26
C MET A 874 -23.08 -15.92 10.12
N VAL A 875 -22.73 -17.21 9.98
CA VAL A 875 -23.26 -18.29 10.84
C VAL A 875 -22.87 -18.04 12.30
N ASN A 876 -21.64 -17.61 12.60
CA ASN A 876 -21.19 -17.26 13.96
C ASN A 876 -21.88 -16.04 14.54
N ALA A 877 -21.96 -14.95 13.78
CA ALA A 877 -22.61 -13.72 14.18
C ALA A 877 -24.13 -13.88 14.42
N SER A 878 -24.79 -14.83 13.74
CA SER A 878 -26.23 -15.07 13.89
C SER A 878 -26.64 -15.61 15.27
N LYS A 879 -25.70 -16.23 16.00
CA LYS A 879 -25.91 -16.86 17.31
C LYS A 879 -27.03 -17.92 17.32
N LYS A 880 -27.39 -18.47 16.15
CA LYS A 880 -28.37 -19.56 16.03
C LYS A 880 -27.77 -20.91 16.44
N PRO A 881 -28.59 -21.89 16.88
CA PRO A 881 -28.17 -23.27 17.03
C PRO A 881 -27.60 -23.84 15.72
N VAL A 882 -26.50 -24.58 15.82
CA VAL A 882 -25.82 -25.19 14.67
C VAL A 882 -25.65 -26.69 14.92
N THR A 883 -26.03 -27.53 13.95
CA THR A 883 -25.63 -28.94 13.91
C THR A 883 -24.65 -29.14 12.77
N VAL A 884 -23.54 -29.81 13.03
CA VAL A 884 -22.49 -30.08 12.03
C VAL A 884 -22.51 -31.57 11.69
N ILE A 885 -22.61 -31.89 10.39
CA ILE A 885 -22.58 -33.24 9.84
C ILE A 885 -21.40 -33.33 8.88
N ALA A 886 -20.32 -33.99 9.32
CA ALA A 886 -19.06 -34.04 8.58
C ALA A 886 -18.28 -35.33 8.87
N LYS A 887 -17.31 -35.66 8.01
CA LYS A 887 -16.36 -36.76 8.24
C LYS A 887 -15.38 -36.49 9.38
N GLU A 888 -15.07 -35.21 9.60
CA GLU A 888 -14.07 -34.75 10.57
C GLU A 888 -14.58 -33.49 11.28
N GLU A 889 -14.04 -33.22 12.47
CA GLU A 889 -14.36 -31.99 13.22
C GLU A 889 -13.80 -30.74 12.53
N SER A 890 -14.39 -29.59 12.83
CA SER A 890 -13.99 -28.27 12.32
C SER A 890 -13.88 -27.25 13.45
N SER A 891 -13.37 -26.06 13.18
CA SER A 891 -13.34 -24.97 14.18
C SER A 891 -14.74 -24.60 14.70
N LEU A 892 -15.79 -24.83 13.90
CA LEU A 892 -17.19 -24.60 14.29
C LEU A 892 -17.77 -25.71 15.15
N THR A 893 -17.15 -26.89 15.22
CA THR A 893 -17.61 -27.99 16.07
C THR A 893 -17.67 -27.57 17.54
N ASN A 894 -16.72 -26.76 18.00
CA ASN A 894 -16.71 -26.24 19.38
C ASN A 894 -17.90 -25.33 19.72
N ARG A 895 -18.57 -24.78 18.70
CA ARG A 895 -19.73 -23.89 18.83
C ARG A 895 -21.03 -24.60 18.43
N SER A 896 -20.96 -25.80 17.88
CA SER A 896 -22.15 -26.54 17.48
C SER A 896 -22.90 -27.06 18.71
N LYS A 897 -24.23 -27.12 18.57
CA LYS A 897 -25.11 -27.83 19.52
C LYS A 897 -24.81 -29.33 19.48
N GLU A 898 -24.46 -29.83 18.29
CA GLU A 898 -24.23 -31.25 18.02
C GLU A 898 -23.26 -31.42 16.86
N PHE A 899 -22.45 -32.47 16.93
CA PHE A 899 -21.60 -32.96 15.84
C PHE A 899 -21.97 -34.40 15.51
N ILE A 900 -22.34 -34.65 14.27
CA ILE A 900 -22.69 -35.97 13.74
C ILE A 900 -21.57 -36.39 12.79
N LYS A 901 -20.75 -37.33 13.24
CA LYS A 901 -19.72 -37.95 12.39
C LYS A 901 -20.38 -38.93 11.42
N VAL A 902 -20.00 -38.85 10.15
CA VAL A 902 -20.44 -39.77 9.09
C VAL A 902 -19.23 -40.25 8.28
N ASP A 903 -19.29 -41.45 7.73
CA ASP A 903 -18.24 -41.97 6.83
C ASP A 903 -18.55 -41.67 5.36
N SER A 904 -19.85 -41.63 5.02
CA SER A 904 -20.35 -41.33 3.68
C SER A 904 -21.52 -40.35 3.69
N TYR A 905 -21.35 -39.20 3.05
CA TYR A 905 -22.40 -38.20 2.87
C TYR A 905 -23.57 -38.70 2.05
N TYR A 906 -23.29 -39.43 0.95
CA TYR A 906 -24.31 -40.00 0.08
C TYR A 906 -25.26 -40.94 0.82
N HIS A 907 -24.70 -42.00 1.42
CA HIS A 907 -25.46 -42.99 2.18
C HIS A 907 -26.21 -42.38 3.37
N PHE A 908 -25.63 -41.39 4.06
CA PHE A 908 -26.32 -40.69 5.15
C PHE A 908 -27.61 -40.00 4.67
N ILE A 909 -27.53 -39.13 3.65
CA ILE A 909 -28.72 -38.42 3.15
C ILE A 909 -29.72 -39.39 2.52
N LYS A 910 -29.25 -40.42 1.81
CA LYS A 910 -30.13 -41.44 1.23
C LYS A 910 -30.86 -42.24 2.32
N ALA A 911 -30.20 -42.55 3.44
CA ALA A 911 -30.84 -43.16 4.61
C ALA A 911 -31.88 -42.22 5.26
N VAL A 912 -31.58 -40.93 5.38
CA VAL A 912 -32.53 -39.91 5.87
C VAL A 912 -33.78 -39.87 4.98
N ASN A 913 -33.60 -39.77 3.66
CA ASN A 913 -34.69 -39.77 2.69
C ASN A 913 -35.52 -41.06 2.79
N HIS A 914 -34.85 -42.22 2.88
CA HIS A 914 -35.51 -43.51 3.04
C HIS A 914 -36.37 -43.56 4.31
N TYR A 915 -35.84 -43.12 5.44
CA TYR A 915 -36.56 -43.09 6.71
C TYR A 915 -37.80 -42.20 6.66
N LEU A 916 -37.68 -41.00 6.08
CA LEU A 916 -38.81 -40.06 5.95
C LEU A 916 -39.94 -40.66 5.12
N LEU A 917 -39.63 -41.32 4.00
CA LEU A 917 -40.64 -41.94 3.14
C LEU A 917 -41.25 -43.20 3.78
N SER A 918 -40.43 -44.10 4.32
CA SER A 918 -40.91 -45.34 4.96
C SER A 918 -41.74 -45.06 6.23
N SER A 919 -41.52 -43.91 6.87
CA SER A 919 -42.29 -43.44 8.03
C SER A 919 -43.48 -42.53 7.68
N ASN A 920 -43.77 -42.31 6.39
CA ASN A 920 -44.83 -41.41 5.91
C ASN A 920 -44.72 -39.96 6.42
N LYS A 921 -43.50 -39.41 6.50
CA LYS A 921 -43.20 -38.06 7.03
C LYS A 921 -42.98 -37.00 5.94
N GLN A 922 -43.21 -37.32 4.67
CA GLN A 922 -43.07 -36.41 3.53
C GLN A 922 -44.19 -35.36 3.44
N ASN A 923 -43.88 -34.20 2.88
CA ASN A 923 -44.83 -33.11 2.62
C ASN A 923 -45.57 -33.31 1.30
N MET A 924 -46.64 -34.11 1.32
CA MET A 924 -47.41 -34.45 0.12
C MET A 924 -48.07 -33.25 -0.57
N VAL A 925 -48.38 -32.17 0.15
CA VAL A 925 -48.97 -30.96 -0.45
C VAL A 925 -47.93 -30.25 -1.33
N PHE A 926 -46.74 -29.99 -0.78
CA PHE A 926 -45.66 -29.38 -1.54
C PHE A 926 -45.24 -30.26 -2.74
N ILE A 927 -45.14 -31.57 -2.53
CA ILE A 927 -44.78 -32.51 -3.59
C ILE A 927 -45.82 -32.48 -4.71
N GLY A 928 -47.12 -32.52 -4.38
CA GLY A 928 -48.19 -32.52 -5.38
C GLY A 928 -48.30 -31.21 -6.17
N ASP A 929 -48.06 -30.07 -5.53
CA ASP A 929 -48.25 -28.75 -6.14
C ASP A 929 -47.03 -28.24 -6.91
N HIS A 930 -45.83 -28.75 -6.59
CA HIS A 930 -44.57 -28.16 -7.07
C HIS A 930 -43.54 -29.15 -7.61
N CYS A 931 -43.75 -30.47 -7.45
CA CYS A 931 -42.74 -31.46 -7.81
C CYS A 931 -43.23 -32.47 -8.85
N GLU A 932 -42.29 -32.99 -9.63
CA GLU A 932 -42.48 -34.07 -10.59
C GLU A 932 -41.50 -35.23 -10.31
N GLY A 933 -41.81 -36.44 -10.79
CA GLY A 933 -40.93 -37.61 -10.63
C GLY A 933 -40.96 -38.32 -9.27
N PHE A 934 -41.70 -37.81 -8.27
CA PHE A 934 -41.75 -38.36 -6.92
C PHE A 934 -42.10 -39.85 -6.85
N GLY A 935 -43.12 -40.30 -7.58
CA GLY A 935 -43.58 -41.70 -7.53
C GLY A 935 -42.50 -42.70 -7.94
N ALA A 936 -41.75 -42.39 -8.99
CA ALA A 936 -40.66 -43.24 -9.47
C ALA A 936 -39.47 -43.23 -8.51
N TYR A 937 -39.12 -42.07 -7.95
CA TYR A 937 -38.07 -41.95 -6.93
C TYR A 937 -38.42 -42.74 -5.66
N SER A 938 -39.62 -42.55 -5.12
CA SER A 938 -40.10 -43.20 -3.90
C SER A 938 -40.10 -44.73 -4.03
N ALA A 939 -40.63 -45.25 -5.14
CA ALA A 939 -40.66 -46.69 -5.39
C ALA A 939 -39.26 -47.30 -5.45
N ASN A 940 -38.30 -46.62 -6.09
CA ASN A 940 -36.91 -47.09 -6.17
C ASN A 940 -36.20 -46.99 -4.82
N LEU A 941 -36.38 -45.89 -4.07
CA LEU A 941 -35.73 -45.74 -2.77
C LEU A 941 -36.20 -46.81 -1.78
N GLN A 942 -37.49 -47.17 -1.78
CA GLN A 942 -38.04 -48.21 -0.90
C GLN A 942 -37.53 -49.63 -1.19
N LEU A 943 -36.87 -49.87 -2.33
CA LEU A 943 -36.22 -51.14 -2.66
C LEU A 943 -34.81 -51.25 -2.05
N GLU A 944 -34.23 -50.13 -1.61
CA GLU A 944 -32.91 -50.10 -0.99
C GLU A 944 -32.94 -50.70 0.43
N ASP A 945 -31.87 -51.38 0.84
CA ASP A 945 -31.75 -51.90 2.20
C ASP A 945 -31.38 -50.77 3.17
N TYR A 946 -32.34 -50.33 3.97
CA TYR A 946 -32.15 -49.27 4.96
C TYR A 946 -31.07 -49.59 6.00
N ALA A 947 -30.92 -50.84 6.43
CA ALA A 947 -29.90 -51.22 7.41
C ALA A 947 -28.51 -51.06 6.81
N ASN A 948 -28.33 -51.50 5.57
CA ASN A 948 -27.09 -51.31 4.81
C ASN A 948 -26.79 -49.83 4.53
N LEU A 949 -27.79 -49.01 4.20
CA LEU A 949 -27.60 -47.55 4.07
C LEU A 949 -27.10 -46.92 5.38
N CYS A 950 -27.66 -47.32 6.53
CA CYS A 950 -27.20 -46.83 7.83
C CYS A 950 -25.77 -47.28 8.15
N GLU A 951 -25.44 -48.55 7.88
CA GLU A 951 -24.09 -49.09 8.09
C GLU A 951 -23.05 -48.32 7.26
N GLN A 952 -23.33 -48.08 5.97
CA GLN A 952 -22.42 -47.34 5.09
C GLN A 952 -22.35 -45.84 5.40
N ALA A 953 -23.41 -45.27 5.97
CA ALA A 953 -23.37 -43.90 6.47
C ALA A 953 -22.36 -43.72 7.62
N GLY A 954 -22.01 -44.80 8.34
CA GLY A 954 -21.01 -44.80 9.40
C GLY A 954 -21.52 -44.22 10.73
N CYS A 955 -22.84 -44.14 10.93
CA CYS A 955 -23.44 -43.65 12.17
C CYS A 955 -24.62 -44.51 12.63
N GLU A 956 -24.94 -44.44 13.93
CA GLU A 956 -26.05 -45.23 14.47
C GLU A 956 -27.38 -44.84 13.81
N ARG A 957 -28.19 -45.85 13.49
CA ARG A 957 -29.55 -45.68 12.96
C ARG A 957 -30.37 -44.66 13.76
N SER A 958 -30.28 -44.70 15.09
CA SER A 958 -30.97 -43.78 16.00
C SER A 958 -30.61 -42.29 15.75
N VAL A 959 -29.39 -42.02 15.30
CA VAL A 959 -28.91 -40.66 14.98
C VAL A 959 -29.49 -40.19 13.65
N ILE A 960 -29.56 -41.06 12.64
CA ILE A 960 -30.17 -40.77 11.33
C ILE A 960 -31.65 -40.45 11.50
N GLU A 961 -32.39 -41.30 12.23
CA GLU A 961 -33.82 -41.12 12.48
C GLU A 961 -34.09 -39.83 13.28
N ARG A 962 -33.26 -39.54 14.31
CA ARG A 962 -33.34 -38.28 15.07
C ARG A 962 -33.11 -37.07 14.18
N PHE A 963 -32.04 -37.05 13.39
CA PHE A 963 -31.73 -35.94 12.50
C PHE A 963 -32.87 -35.71 11.50
N ALA A 964 -33.38 -36.78 10.89
CA ALA A 964 -34.48 -36.70 9.94
C ALA A 964 -35.73 -36.05 10.55
N ASP A 965 -36.07 -36.43 11.78
CA ASP A 965 -37.21 -35.86 12.50
C ASP A 965 -37.00 -34.41 12.92
N GLU A 966 -35.84 -34.07 13.46
CA GLU A 966 -35.51 -32.69 13.85
C GLU A 966 -35.52 -31.76 12.64
N PHE A 967 -34.88 -32.17 11.54
CA PHE A 967 -34.83 -31.38 10.31
C PHE A 967 -36.22 -31.21 9.68
N ASN A 968 -37.01 -32.27 9.60
CA ASN A 968 -38.34 -32.21 9.01
C ASN A 968 -39.30 -31.35 9.84
N ASN A 969 -39.24 -31.44 11.18
CA ASN A 969 -40.12 -30.68 12.07
C ASN A 969 -39.74 -29.19 12.22
N ASP A 970 -38.48 -28.80 11.97
CA ASP A 970 -38.08 -27.40 12.04
C ASP A 970 -38.44 -26.62 10.76
N TYR A 971 -39.52 -25.86 10.80
CA TYR A 971 -39.98 -25.02 9.67
C TYR A 971 -38.95 -23.98 9.20
N GLY A 972 -38.00 -23.59 10.06
CA GLY A 972 -36.92 -22.65 9.76
C GLY A 972 -35.54 -23.31 9.64
N ALA A 973 -35.51 -24.59 9.25
CA ALA A 973 -34.27 -25.33 9.00
C ALA A 973 -33.55 -24.78 7.76
N LEU A 974 -32.29 -24.39 7.93
CA LEU A 974 -31.40 -23.97 6.85
C LEU A 974 -30.26 -24.98 6.71
N LEU A 975 -30.20 -25.68 5.58
CA LEU A 975 -29.10 -26.60 5.26
C LEU A 975 -28.06 -25.88 4.40
N ILE A 976 -26.79 -25.94 4.80
CA ILE A 976 -25.67 -25.35 4.06
C ILE A 976 -24.65 -26.45 3.77
N PHE A 977 -24.27 -26.62 2.50
CA PHE A 977 -23.24 -27.57 2.09
C PHE A 977 -22.30 -26.99 1.03
N ALA A 978 -21.14 -27.61 0.82
CA ALA A 978 -20.17 -27.19 -0.18
C ALA A 978 -20.05 -28.21 -1.32
N GLU A 979 -20.20 -27.76 -2.56
CA GLU A 979 -20.11 -28.63 -3.76
C GLU A 979 -18.73 -29.27 -3.92
N ALA A 980 -17.69 -28.64 -3.38
CA ALA A 980 -16.33 -29.17 -3.42
C ALA A 980 -16.14 -30.45 -2.58
N GLU A 981 -17.02 -30.69 -1.60
CA GLU A 981 -16.91 -31.78 -0.62
C GLU A 981 -17.86 -32.95 -0.92
N VAL A 982 -18.83 -32.75 -1.81
CA VAL A 982 -19.83 -33.77 -2.16
C VAL A 982 -19.71 -34.19 -3.62
N SER A 983 -20.32 -35.31 -3.97
CA SER A 983 -20.49 -35.74 -5.35
C SER A 983 -21.76 -35.15 -5.97
N ASP A 984 -21.87 -35.23 -7.29
CA ASP A 984 -23.08 -34.82 -8.02
C ASP A 984 -24.35 -35.55 -7.55
N ASN A 985 -24.29 -36.86 -7.33
CA ASN A 985 -25.42 -37.63 -6.83
C ASN A 985 -25.73 -37.34 -5.35
N THR A 986 -24.74 -37.00 -4.53
CA THR A 986 -25.00 -36.57 -3.14
C THR A 986 -25.76 -35.26 -3.11
N ALA A 987 -25.37 -34.29 -3.95
CA ALA A 987 -26.10 -33.02 -4.13
C ALA A 987 -27.55 -33.28 -4.57
N ALA A 988 -27.75 -34.14 -5.57
CA ALA A 988 -29.09 -34.55 -6.01
C ALA A 988 -29.95 -35.17 -4.88
N GLU A 989 -29.37 -36.00 -4.00
CA GLU A 989 -30.09 -36.55 -2.84
C GLU A 989 -30.37 -35.51 -1.74
N ILE A 990 -29.51 -34.51 -1.56
CA ILE A 990 -29.79 -33.35 -0.69
C ILE A 990 -30.99 -32.57 -1.26
N MET A 991 -31.03 -32.36 -2.58
CA MET A 991 -32.16 -31.71 -3.22
C MET A 991 -33.44 -32.53 -3.05
N ASN A 992 -33.39 -33.86 -3.22
CA ASN A 992 -34.52 -34.73 -2.92
C ASN A 992 -35.00 -34.58 -1.46
N LEU A 993 -34.09 -34.48 -0.48
CA LEU A 993 -34.44 -34.20 0.93
C LEU A 993 -35.24 -32.89 1.05
N MET A 994 -34.80 -31.83 0.36
CA MET A 994 -35.47 -30.53 0.37
C MET A 994 -36.88 -30.59 -0.26
N LEU A 995 -37.07 -31.42 -1.29
CA LEU A 995 -38.37 -31.68 -1.92
C LEU A 995 -39.29 -32.52 -1.01
N ILE A 996 -38.77 -33.59 -0.40
CA ILE A 996 -39.51 -34.47 0.54
C ILE A 996 -40.06 -33.66 1.70
N THR A 997 -39.25 -32.76 2.25
CA THR A 997 -39.59 -31.96 3.43
C THR A 997 -40.29 -30.64 3.09
N GLY A 998 -40.36 -30.28 1.80
CA GLY A 998 -40.95 -29.04 1.29
C GLY A 998 -40.36 -27.80 1.94
N LYS A 999 -39.02 -27.70 2.00
CA LYS A 999 -38.30 -26.60 2.66
C LYS A 999 -37.90 -25.47 1.72
N LEU A 1000 -38.02 -25.68 0.41
CA LEU A 1000 -37.73 -24.68 -0.61
C LEU A 1000 -38.85 -23.64 -0.70
N GLY A 1001 -38.50 -22.41 -1.09
CA GLY A 1001 -39.46 -21.30 -1.27
C GLY A 1001 -40.03 -20.71 0.03
N LYS A 1002 -39.48 -21.06 1.20
CA LYS A 1002 -39.91 -20.53 2.51
C LYS A 1002 -39.04 -19.38 2.99
N THR A 1003 -39.63 -18.47 3.76
CA THR A 1003 -38.87 -17.46 4.52
C THR A 1003 -38.25 -18.10 5.76
N ALA A 1004 -36.99 -17.78 6.07
CA ALA A 1004 -36.26 -18.27 7.25
C ALA A 1004 -35.86 -19.76 7.26
N GLY A 1005 -35.73 -20.40 6.10
CA GLY A 1005 -35.19 -21.76 5.94
C GLY A 1005 -34.71 -22.01 4.51
N GLY A 1006 -34.39 -23.26 4.17
CA GLY A 1006 -34.06 -23.67 2.80
C GLY A 1006 -32.65 -24.22 2.66
N LEU A 1007 -32.01 -23.97 1.51
CA LEU A 1007 -30.76 -24.57 1.08
C LEU A 1007 -29.74 -23.51 0.69
N ILE A 1008 -28.47 -23.66 1.07
CA ILE A 1008 -27.36 -22.89 0.50
C ILE A 1008 -26.28 -23.88 0.03
N ALA A 1009 -26.19 -24.08 -1.29
CA ALA A 1009 -25.14 -24.81 -1.97
C ALA A 1009 -23.98 -23.85 -2.30
N LEU A 1010 -22.91 -23.92 -1.50
CA LEU A 1010 -21.70 -23.11 -1.67
C LEU A 1010 -20.92 -23.63 -2.88
N LYS A 1011 -20.77 -22.75 -3.89
CA LYS A 1011 -19.97 -23.01 -5.08
C LYS A 1011 -18.47 -23.00 -4.74
N PRO A 1012 -17.61 -23.69 -5.50
CA PRO A 1012 -16.19 -23.75 -5.16
C PRO A 1012 -15.43 -22.43 -5.39
N LYS A 1013 -15.81 -21.60 -6.38
CA LYS A 1013 -15.07 -20.39 -6.77
C LYS A 1013 -15.98 -19.16 -6.99
N ASN A 1014 -15.35 -17.98 -7.02
CA ASN A 1014 -15.98 -16.67 -7.14
C ASN A 1014 -17.01 -16.57 -8.28
N ASN A 1015 -16.68 -17.10 -9.45
CA ASN A 1015 -17.55 -17.08 -10.62
C ASN A 1015 -17.85 -18.48 -11.17
N SER A 1016 -17.87 -19.50 -10.29
CA SER A 1016 -18.28 -20.86 -10.66
C SER A 1016 -19.73 -20.91 -11.16
N HIS A 1017 -20.60 -20.02 -10.65
CA HIS A 1017 -21.97 -19.92 -11.15
C HIS A 1017 -22.01 -19.31 -12.56
N GLY A 1018 -21.17 -18.30 -12.81
CA GLY A 1018 -20.99 -17.69 -14.13
C GLY A 1018 -20.70 -18.71 -15.24
N LEU A 1019 -19.95 -19.79 -14.96
CA LEU A 1019 -19.67 -20.83 -15.96
C LEU A 1019 -20.95 -21.44 -16.54
N SER A 1020 -21.93 -21.69 -15.67
CA SER A 1020 -23.25 -22.18 -16.06
C SER A 1020 -24.08 -21.09 -16.75
N ASP A 1021 -24.11 -19.88 -16.18
CA ASP A 1021 -24.89 -18.77 -16.72
C ASP A 1021 -24.45 -18.36 -18.12
N MET A 1022 -23.14 -18.36 -18.37
CA MET A 1022 -22.55 -17.93 -19.63
C MET A 1022 -22.51 -19.07 -20.65
N GLY A 1023 -22.90 -20.30 -20.30
CA GLY A 1023 -23.06 -21.41 -21.23
C GLY A 1023 -21.75 -22.14 -21.57
N LEU A 1024 -20.85 -22.31 -20.60
CA LEU A 1024 -19.58 -23.06 -20.74
C LEU A 1024 -19.85 -24.55 -20.55
N ASN A 1025 -20.72 -25.09 -21.40
CA ASN A 1025 -21.10 -26.50 -21.41
C ASN A 1025 -21.51 -26.92 -22.85
N PRO A 1026 -21.21 -28.15 -23.30
CA PRO A 1026 -21.60 -28.58 -24.64
C PRO A 1026 -23.11 -28.64 -24.88
N ASN A 1027 -23.91 -28.82 -23.82
CA ASN A 1027 -25.35 -29.03 -23.91
C ASN A 1027 -26.17 -27.74 -23.71
N TRP A 1028 -25.62 -26.77 -22.98
CA TRP A 1028 -26.33 -25.59 -22.51
C TRP A 1028 -25.66 -24.30 -23.03
N GLY A 1029 -26.47 -23.37 -23.52
CA GLY A 1029 -26.06 -21.99 -23.78
C GLY A 1029 -26.37 -21.06 -22.61
N LEU A 1030 -26.41 -19.76 -22.88
CA LEU A 1030 -26.62 -18.74 -21.85
C LEU A 1030 -27.94 -18.94 -21.07
N GLY A 1031 -27.88 -18.76 -19.76
CA GLY A 1031 -29.03 -18.88 -18.85
C GLY A 1031 -29.60 -20.30 -18.82
N LEU A 1032 -28.76 -21.33 -18.97
CA LEU A 1032 -29.14 -22.75 -18.97
C LEU A 1032 -30.16 -23.13 -20.05
N GLN A 1033 -30.20 -22.38 -21.17
CA GLN A 1033 -31.04 -22.72 -22.32
C GLN A 1033 -30.41 -23.88 -23.11
N ASP A 1034 -31.19 -24.89 -23.50
CA ASP A 1034 -30.68 -25.99 -24.33
C ASP A 1034 -30.16 -25.44 -25.67
N ILE A 1035 -28.90 -25.74 -26.01
CA ILE A 1035 -28.27 -25.23 -27.23
C ILE A 1035 -28.94 -25.73 -28.53
N THR A 1036 -29.73 -26.81 -28.44
CA THR A 1036 -30.52 -27.37 -29.54
C THR A 1036 -31.93 -26.78 -29.64
N ASN A 1037 -32.33 -25.91 -28.70
CA ASN A 1037 -33.58 -25.17 -28.81
C ASN A 1037 -33.51 -24.23 -30.03
N GLN A 1038 -34.44 -24.41 -30.98
CA GLN A 1038 -34.43 -23.70 -32.25
C GLN A 1038 -34.63 -22.18 -32.09
N GLU A 1039 -35.52 -21.75 -31.18
CA GLU A 1039 -35.80 -20.33 -30.94
C GLU A 1039 -34.57 -19.63 -30.36
N PHE A 1040 -33.91 -20.27 -29.40
CA PHE A 1040 -32.68 -19.76 -28.82
C PHE A 1040 -31.54 -19.73 -29.85
N ALA A 1041 -31.37 -20.80 -30.64
CA ALA A 1041 -30.38 -20.84 -31.72
C ALA A 1041 -30.62 -19.73 -32.77
N ASP A 1042 -31.88 -19.44 -33.12
CA ASP A 1042 -32.24 -18.34 -34.03
C ASP A 1042 -31.98 -16.96 -33.42
N LYS A 1043 -32.18 -16.81 -32.11
CA LYS A 1043 -31.80 -15.60 -31.35
C LYS A 1043 -30.29 -15.37 -31.41
N LEU A 1044 -29.49 -16.40 -31.15
CA LEU A 1044 -28.03 -16.34 -31.23
C LEU A 1044 -27.53 -16.02 -32.66
N LYS A 1045 -28.04 -16.71 -33.68
CA LYS A 1045 -27.68 -16.45 -35.09
C LYS A 1045 -27.90 -14.99 -35.48
N ARG A 1046 -29.07 -14.43 -35.14
CA ARG A 1046 -29.39 -13.01 -35.40
C ARG A 1046 -28.45 -12.08 -34.65
N LYS A 1047 -28.22 -12.33 -33.35
CA LYS A 1047 -27.41 -11.43 -32.52
C LYS A 1047 -25.93 -11.45 -32.91
N TRP A 1048 -25.40 -12.62 -33.26
CA TRP A 1048 -23.99 -12.80 -33.64
C TRP A 1048 -23.72 -12.60 -35.14
N GLY A 1049 -24.75 -12.43 -35.96
CA GLY A 1049 -24.61 -12.24 -37.40
C GLY A 1049 -24.05 -13.48 -38.12
N VAL A 1050 -24.42 -14.68 -37.68
CA VAL A 1050 -23.95 -15.95 -38.26
C VAL A 1050 -25.07 -16.72 -38.94
N GLU A 1051 -24.76 -17.38 -40.06
CA GLU A 1051 -25.73 -18.18 -40.83
C GLU A 1051 -26.12 -19.48 -40.12
N SER A 1052 -25.16 -20.10 -39.42
CA SER A 1052 -25.35 -21.39 -38.75
C SER A 1052 -24.60 -21.47 -37.41
N LEU A 1053 -25.12 -22.34 -36.56
CA LEU A 1053 -24.56 -22.73 -35.27
C LEU A 1053 -24.43 -24.25 -35.20
N PRO A 1054 -23.46 -24.77 -34.43
CA PRO A 1054 -23.29 -26.21 -34.22
C PRO A 1054 -24.50 -26.82 -33.49
N SER A 1055 -24.96 -27.99 -33.95
CA SER A 1055 -26.08 -28.73 -33.35
C SER A 1055 -25.67 -30.01 -32.61
N LYS A 1056 -24.46 -30.54 -32.87
CA LYS A 1056 -23.97 -31.76 -32.22
C LYS A 1056 -23.54 -31.47 -30.78
N LYS A 1057 -23.85 -32.41 -29.88
CA LYS A 1057 -23.41 -32.44 -28.48
C LYS A 1057 -22.37 -33.56 -28.33
N TYR A 1058 -21.26 -33.30 -27.64
CA TYR A 1058 -20.21 -34.29 -27.39
C TYR A 1058 -19.87 -34.37 -25.91
N ASN A 1059 -19.41 -35.54 -25.48
CA ASN A 1059 -18.81 -35.71 -24.16
C ASN A 1059 -17.33 -35.28 -24.21
N MET A 1060 -16.99 -34.19 -23.53
CA MET A 1060 -15.63 -33.64 -23.54
C MET A 1060 -14.59 -34.59 -22.95
N VAL A 1061 -14.94 -35.40 -21.94
CA VAL A 1061 -14.03 -36.38 -21.35
C VAL A 1061 -13.67 -37.44 -22.39
N GLU A 1062 -14.67 -37.97 -23.09
CA GLU A 1062 -14.47 -38.98 -24.12
C GLU A 1062 -13.61 -38.46 -25.28
N LEU A 1063 -13.79 -37.20 -25.69
CA LEU A 1063 -12.97 -36.56 -26.73
C LEU A 1063 -11.49 -36.44 -26.31
N LEU A 1064 -11.22 -36.11 -25.05
CA LEU A 1064 -9.87 -36.00 -24.49
C LEU A 1064 -9.22 -37.39 -24.35
N GLU A 1065 -9.94 -38.37 -23.81
CA GLU A 1065 -9.46 -39.74 -23.62
C GLU A 1065 -9.05 -40.40 -24.94
N LYS A 1066 -9.91 -40.26 -25.96
CA LYS A 1066 -9.70 -40.81 -27.30
C LYS A 1066 -8.66 -40.06 -28.13
N GLY A 1067 -8.22 -38.87 -27.70
CA GLY A 1067 -7.30 -38.04 -28.47
C GLY A 1067 -7.90 -37.49 -29.76
N SER A 1068 -9.21 -37.22 -29.78
CA SER A 1068 -9.95 -36.75 -30.96
C SER A 1068 -9.73 -35.26 -31.27
N LEU A 1069 -9.11 -34.52 -30.35
CA LEU A 1069 -8.89 -33.07 -30.45
C LEU A 1069 -7.55 -32.75 -31.11
N SER A 1070 -7.58 -31.93 -32.15
CA SER A 1070 -6.36 -31.38 -32.77
C SER A 1070 -5.88 -30.11 -32.08
N ASN A 1071 -6.83 -29.25 -31.69
CA ASN A 1071 -6.53 -27.94 -31.09
C ASN A 1071 -7.30 -27.77 -29.76
N ILE A 1072 -6.63 -27.20 -28.76
CA ILE A 1072 -7.25 -26.80 -27.49
C ILE A 1072 -6.84 -25.37 -27.12
N LEU A 1073 -7.83 -24.56 -26.72
CA LEU A 1073 -7.64 -23.23 -26.17
C LEU A 1073 -8.10 -23.22 -24.70
N ILE A 1074 -7.19 -22.95 -23.77
CA ILE A 1074 -7.47 -22.93 -22.32
C ILE A 1074 -7.29 -21.50 -21.82
N VAL A 1075 -8.33 -20.94 -21.20
CA VAL A 1075 -8.35 -19.53 -20.76
C VAL A 1075 -8.60 -19.46 -19.25
N GLY A 1076 -7.61 -18.97 -18.50
CA GLY A 1076 -7.70 -18.77 -17.06
C GLY A 1076 -7.86 -20.06 -16.23
N GLU A 1077 -7.30 -21.18 -16.68
CA GLU A 1077 -7.33 -22.46 -15.97
C GLU A 1077 -5.93 -23.13 -15.95
N ASP A 1078 -5.64 -23.82 -14.85
CA ASP A 1078 -4.43 -24.65 -14.70
C ASP A 1078 -4.80 -26.11 -14.39
N PRO A 1079 -5.37 -26.85 -15.36
CA PRO A 1079 -5.82 -28.22 -15.15
C PRO A 1079 -4.69 -29.18 -14.76
N ILE A 1080 -3.47 -28.94 -15.22
CA ILE A 1080 -2.32 -29.78 -14.83
C ILE A 1080 -1.90 -29.51 -13.39
N GLY A 1081 -1.71 -28.24 -13.03
CA GLY A 1081 -1.22 -27.87 -11.70
C GLY A 1081 -2.20 -28.24 -10.59
N THR A 1082 -3.50 -28.26 -10.90
CA THR A 1082 -4.57 -28.41 -9.90
C THR A 1082 -5.28 -29.76 -9.89
N ALA A 1083 -5.01 -30.66 -10.85
CA ALA A 1083 -5.67 -31.97 -10.91
C ALA A 1083 -5.30 -32.87 -9.72
N LYS A 1084 -6.30 -33.60 -9.19
CA LYS A 1084 -6.10 -34.72 -8.25
C LYS A 1084 -5.22 -35.82 -8.85
N TYR A 1085 -5.42 -36.10 -10.14
CA TYR A 1085 -4.67 -37.11 -10.90
C TYR A 1085 -3.90 -36.45 -12.06
N LYS A 1086 -2.82 -35.72 -11.73
CA LYS A 1086 -2.01 -34.96 -12.71
C LYS A 1086 -1.57 -35.77 -13.94
N ALA A 1087 -1.21 -37.04 -13.75
CA ALA A 1087 -0.75 -37.92 -14.83
C ALA A 1087 -1.83 -38.13 -15.91
N VAL A 1088 -3.09 -38.28 -15.50
CA VAL A 1088 -4.23 -38.49 -16.41
C VAL A 1088 -4.46 -37.23 -17.25
N VAL A 1089 -4.48 -36.06 -16.61
CA VAL A 1089 -4.68 -34.79 -17.32
C VAL A 1089 -3.50 -34.45 -18.24
N LYS A 1090 -2.26 -34.78 -17.83
CA LYS A 1090 -1.08 -34.67 -18.70
C LYS A 1090 -1.21 -35.56 -19.93
N ASP A 1091 -1.66 -36.81 -19.79
CA ASP A 1091 -1.91 -37.71 -20.92
C ASP A 1091 -2.96 -37.14 -21.88
N TYR A 1092 -4.08 -36.60 -21.35
CA TYR A 1092 -5.11 -35.95 -22.18
C TYR A 1092 -4.53 -34.82 -23.03
N LEU A 1093 -3.75 -33.93 -22.42
CA LEU A 1093 -3.20 -32.77 -23.11
C LEU A 1093 -2.02 -33.12 -24.04
N GLN A 1094 -1.25 -34.18 -23.75
CA GLN A 1094 -0.18 -34.65 -24.62
C GLN A 1094 -0.68 -35.16 -25.98
N LYS A 1095 -1.89 -35.73 -26.03
CA LYS A 1095 -2.52 -36.20 -27.27
C LYS A 1095 -2.94 -35.05 -28.20
N VAL A 1096 -3.10 -33.83 -27.67
CA VAL A 1096 -3.52 -32.67 -28.46
C VAL A 1096 -2.35 -32.05 -29.20
N ARG A 1097 -2.51 -31.85 -30.52
CA ARG A 1097 -1.42 -31.38 -31.40
C ARG A 1097 -1.04 -29.92 -31.16
N PHE A 1098 -2.02 -29.03 -31.00
CA PHE A 1098 -1.79 -27.60 -30.81
C PHE A 1098 -2.53 -27.07 -29.58
N LYS A 1099 -1.79 -26.43 -28.67
CA LYS A 1099 -2.25 -26.02 -27.35
C LYS A 1099 -2.00 -24.53 -27.17
N VAL A 1100 -3.05 -23.78 -26.88
CA VAL A 1100 -2.98 -22.36 -26.57
C VAL A 1100 -3.42 -22.17 -25.13
N VAL A 1101 -2.62 -21.45 -24.35
CA VAL A 1101 -2.99 -21.07 -22.98
C VAL A 1101 -2.99 -19.55 -22.87
N ILE A 1102 -4.10 -19.01 -22.39
CA ILE A 1102 -4.28 -17.61 -22.07
C ILE A 1102 -4.35 -17.50 -20.54
N ASP A 1103 -3.26 -17.05 -19.92
CA ASP A 1103 -3.15 -16.97 -18.46
C ASP A 1103 -2.28 -15.77 -18.05
N ALA A 1104 -2.44 -15.32 -16.81
CA ALA A 1104 -1.63 -14.25 -16.24
C ALA A 1104 -0.24 -14.77 -15.81
N PHE A 1105 -0.09 -16.06 -15.54
CA PHE A 1105 1.14 -16.65 -15.01
C PHE A 1105 1.65 -17.82 -15.87
N LEU A 1106 2.94 -18.13 -15.74
CA LEU A 1106 3.56 -19.31 -16.36
C LEU A 1106 3.25 -20.58 -15.52
N THR A 1107 2.00 -21.02 -15.56
CA THR A 1107 1.47 -22.20 -14.84
C THR A 1107 2.04 -23.54 -15.36
N GLU A 1108 1.79 -24.66 -14.64
CA GLU A 1108 2.18 -26.00 -15.13
C GLU A 1108 1.52 -26.30 -16.49
N THR A 1109 0.27 -25.90 -16.68
CA THR A 1109 -0.43 -26.03 -17.96
C THR A 1109 0.19 -25.13 -19.03
N ALA A 1110 0.54 -23.88 -18.70
CA ALA A 1110 1.17 -22.95 -19.63
C ALA A 1110 2.54 -23.46 -20.14
N GLN A 1111 3.32 -24.14 -19.31
CA GLN A 1111 4.61 -24.73 -19.72
C GLN A 1111 4.46 -25.79 -20.83
N MET A 1112 3.29 -26.43 -20.94
CA MET A 1112 2.97 -27.41 -21.99
C MET A 1112 2.37 -26.79 -23.25
N ALA A 1113 2.04 -25.50 -23.24
CA ALA A 1113 1.45 -24.82 -24.39
C ALA A 1113 2.44 -24.69 -25.55
N ASP A 1114 1.91 -24.68 -26.77
CA ASP A 1114 2.65 -24.33 -27.98
C ASP A 1114 2.66 -22.80 -28.18
N LEU A 1115 1.63 -22.12 -27.66
CA LEU A 1115 1.43 -20.68 -27.72
C LEU A 1115 0.85 -20.16 -26.39
N LEU A 1116 1.44 -19.09 -25.87
CA LEU A 1116 1.00 -18.40 -24.66
C LEU A 1116 0.61 -16.97 -24.99
N LEU A 1117 -0.51 -16.52 -24.44
CA LEU A 1117 -0.89 -15.12 -24.46
C LEU A 1117 -1.15 -14.63 -23.03
N PRO A 1118 -0.69 -13.43 -22.67
CA PRO A 1118 -0.83 -12.92 -21.32
C PRO A 1118 -2.27 -12.45 -21.06
N ALA A 1119 -2.86 -12.89 -19.95
CA ALA A 1119 -4.18 -12.46 -19.49
C ALA A 1119 -4.11 -11.24 -18.57
N SER A 1120 -5.14 -10.39 -18.60
CA SER A 1120 -5.40 -9.42 -17.53
C SER A 1120 -5.95 -10.13 -16.29
N LEU A 1121 -5.67 -9.57 -15.10
CA LEU A 1121 -6.42 -9.91 -13.90
C LEU A 1121 -7.80 -9.22 -13.95
N TRP A 1122 -8.80 -9.77 -13.29
CA TRP A 1122 -10.19 -9.28 -13.40
C TRP A 1122 -10.35 -7.79 -13.01
N PHE A 1123 -9.60 -7.32 -12.01
CA PHE A 1123 -9.63 -5.92 -11.58
C PHE A 1123 -8.87 -4.96 -12.51
N GLU A 1124 -8.21 -5.48 -13.55
CA GLU A 1124 -7.58 -4.69 -14.61
C GLU A 1124 -8.48 -4.56 -15.84
N SER A 1125 -9.39 -5.51 -16.06
CA SER A 1125 -10.37 -5.47 -17.17
C SER A 1125 -11.73 -4.90 -16.76
N GLY A 1126 -12.12 -5.01 -15.49
CA GLY A 1126 -13.50 -4.73 -15.06
C GLY A 1126 -14.47 -5.79 -15.56
N GLY A 1127 -15.74 -5.72 -15.13
CA GLY A 1127 -16.78 -6.66 -15.52
C GLY A 1127 -17.65 -7.11 -14.36
N SER A 1128 -18.08 -8.37 -14.38
CA SER A 1128 -18.96 -8.91 -13.35
C SER A 1128 -18.65 -10.35 -12.95
N PHE A 1129 -19.03 -10.70 -11.71
CA PHE A 1129 -19.07 -12.08 -11.21
C PHE A 1129 -20.47 -12.42 -10.71
N THR A 1130 -20.87 -13.68 -10.86
CA THR A 1130 -22.07 -14.25 -10.24
C THR A 1130 -21.69 -15.17 -9.09
N ASN A 1131 -22.10 -14.79 -7.88
CA ASN A 1131 -21.78 -15.52 -6.65
C ASN A 1131 -22.75 -16.70 -6.39
N THR A 1132 -22.60 -17.39 -5.26
CA THR A 1132 -23.48 -18.52 -4.85
C THR A 1132 -24.98 -18.17 -4.80
N ASN A 1133 -25.34 -16.94 -4.49
CA ASN A 1133 -26.75 -16.51 -4.37
C ASN A 1133 -27.29 -15.90 -5.67
N HIS A 1134 -26.64 -16.14 -6.82
CA HIS A 1134 -27.02 -15.54 -8.11
C HIS A 1134 -26.95 -14.01 -8.11
N THR A 1135 -26.21 -13.43 -7.17
CA THR A 1135 -26.01 -11.98 -7.13
C THR A 1135 -24.92 -11.65 -8.14
N ILE A 1136 -25.31 -10.94 -9.20
CA ILE A 1136 -24.37 -10.39 -10.18
C ILE A 1136 -23.76 -9.13 -9.57
N GLN A 1137 -22.46 -9.17 -9.32
CA GLN A 1137 -21.70 -8.07 -8.72
C GLN A 1137 -20.79 -7.47 -9.79
N GLN A 1138 -21.03 -6.20 -10.13
CA GLN A 1138 -20.22 -5.44 -11.07
C GLN A 1138 -19.05 -4.75 -10.37
N PHE A 1139 -17.95 -4.58 -11.10
CA PHE A 1139 -16.77 -3.84 -10.67
C PHE A 1139 -16.06 -3.22 -11.87
N GLU A 1140 -15.40 -2.10 -11.62
CA GLU A 1140 -14.70 -1.31 -12.63
C GLU A 1140 -13.21 -1.66 -12.68
N VAL A 1141 -12.52 -1.13 -13.71
CA VAL A 1141 -11.06 -1.16 -13.79
C VAL A 1141 -10.46 -0.39 -12.63
N GLY A 1142 -9.66 -1.07 -11.82
CA GLY A 1142 -9.05 -0.50 -10.62
C GLY A 1142 -7.64 0.06 -10.83
N VAL A 1143 -6.84 -0.59 -11.68
CA VAL A 1143 -5.48 -0.16 -12.03
C VAL A 1143 -5.23 -0.35 -13.51
N LYS A 1144 -4.28 0.42 -14.04
CA LYS A 1144 -3.82 0.24 -15.42
C LYS A 1144 -3.29 -1.20 -15.61
N PRO A 1145 -3.78 -1.94 -16.61
CA PRO A 1145 -3.29 -3.29 -16.90
C PRO A 1145 -1.78 -3.30 -17.19
N LYS A 1146 -1.09 -4.35 -16.72
CA LYS A 1146 0.32 -4.61 -17.12
C LYS A 1146 0.44 -5.19 -18.54
N VAL A 1147 -0.67 -5.66 -19.11
CA VAL A 1147 -0.75 -6.23 -20.46
C VAL A 1147 -1.18 -5.17 -21.47
N GLU A 1148 -0.78 -5.33 -22.73
CA GLU A 1148 -1.14 -4.41 -23.81
C GLU A 1148 -2.62 -4.53 -24.20
N LEU A 1149 -3.17 -5.74 -24.14
CA LEU A 1149 -4.57 -6.06 -24.40
C LEU A 1149 -5.14 -6.77 -23.19
N THR A 1150 -6.30 -6.33 -22.70
CA THR A 1150 -7.03 -7.09 -21.68
C THR A 1150 -7.49 -8.42 -22.25
N THR A 1151 -7.85 -9.37 -21.38
CA THR A 1151 -8.38 -10.68 -21.81
C THR A 1151 -9.62 -10.51 -22.69
N ALA A 1152 -10.52 -9.58 -22.35
CA ALA A 1152 -11.68 -9.24 -23.18
C ALA A 1152 -11.27 -8.68 -24.56
N ASP A 1153 -10.33 -7.73 -24.61
CA ASP A 1153 -9.81 -7.18 -25.87
C ASP A 1153 -9.19 -8.26 -26.76
N LEU A 1154 -8.41 -9.15 -26.16
CA LEU A 1154 -7.76 -10.27 -26.81
C LEU A 1154 -8.80 -11.21 -27.44
N LEU A 1155 -9.81 -11.63 -26.67
CA LEU A 1155 -10.87 -12.52 -27.15
C LEU A 1155 -11.72 -11.85 -28.24
N THR A 1156 -12.03 -10.55 -28.10
CA THR A 1156 -12.74 -9.79 -29.13
C THR A 1156 -11.92 -9.66 -30.42
N LYS A 1157 -10.61 -9.41 -30.34
CA LYS A 1157 -9.74 -9.37 -31.54
C LYS A 1157 -9.65 -10.73 -32.22
N LEU A 1158 -9.59 -11.83 -31.47
CA LEU A 1158 -9.69 -13.17 -32.02
C LEU A 1158 -11.01 -13.40 -32.75
N LEU A 1159 -12.15 -13.05 -32.13
CA LEU A 1159 -13.48 -13.11 -32.76
C LEU A 1159 -13.55 -12.34 -34.08
N ASN A 1160 -13.01 -11.12 -34.10
CA ASN A 1160 -12.94 -10.30 -35.31
C ASN A 1160 -12.11 -10.97 -36.41
N GLY A 1161 -11.03 -11.67 -36.06
CA GLY A 1161 -10.24 -12.49 -37.01
C GLY A 1161 -10.98 -13.70 -37.59
N PHE A 1162 -12.06 -14.17 -36.92
CA PHE A 1162 -13.02 -15.12 -37.46
C PHE A 1162 -14.17 -14.47 -38.24
N GLY A 1163 -14.17 -13.14 -38.40
CA GLY A 1163 -15.23 -12.39 -39.05
C GLY A 1163 -16.47 -12.18 -38.18
N ILE A 1164 -16.36 -12.37 -36.85
CA ILE A 1164 -17.44 -12.18 -35.90
C ILE A 1164 -17.25 -10.84 -35.19
N ASN A 1165 -18.08 -9.86 -35.51
CA ASN A 1165 -18.02 -8.55 -34.86
C ASN A 1165 -18.36 -8.66 -33.37
N SER A 1166 -17.46 -8.18 -32.52
CA SER A 1166 -17.68 -8.08 -31.08
C SER A 1166 -17.15 -6.73 -30.58
N SER A 1167 -17.82 -6.13 -29.60
CA SER A 1167 -17.34 -4.89 -28.98
C SER A 1167 -16.13 -5.18 -28.08
N THR A 1168 -15.25 -4.20 -27.96
CA THR A 1168 -14.18 -4.18 -26.94
C THR A 1168 -14.63 -3.52 -25.65
N ASP A 1169 -15.78 -2.83 -25.68
CA ASP A 1169 -16.38 -2.24 -24.50
C ASP A 1169 -17.13 -3.30 -23.67
N ILE A 1170 -16.79 -3.37 -22.38
CA ILE A 1170 -17.37 -4.35 -21.44
C ILE A 1170 -18.88 -4.15 -21.27
N TYR A 1171 -19.36 -2.91 -21.29
CA TYR A 1171 -20.78 -2.61 -21.12
C TYR A 1171 -21.60 -3.05 -22.34
N ASP A 1172 -21.05 -2.92 -23.55
CA ASP A 1172 -21.66 -3.46 -24.76
C ASP A 1172 -21.76 -4.99 -24.69
N ILE A 1173 -20.71 -5.67 -24.21
CA ILE A 1173 -20.71 -7.13 -24.02
C ILE A 1173 -21.78 -7.53 -23.00
N GLN A 1174 -21.87 -6.83 -21.87
CA GLN A 1174 -22.92 -7.04 -20.87
C GLN A 1174 -24.33 -6.86 -21.46
N THR A 1175 -24.53 -5.81 -22.25
CA THR A 1175 -25.81 -5.54 -22.92
C THR A 1175 -26.16 -6.66 -23.91
N GLU A 1176 -25.17 -7.19 -24.62
CA GLU A 1176 -25.35 -8.36 -25.48
C GLU A 1176 -25.77 -9.59 -24.66
N ILE A 1177 -25.08 -9.90 -23.56
CA ILE A 1177 -25.42 -11.01 -22.65
C ILE A 1177 -26.85 -10.89 -22.14
N LEU A 1178 -27.21 -9.74 -21.57
CA LEU A 1178 -28.54 -9.47 -21.04
C LEU A 1178 -29.64 -9.65 -22.09
N SER A 1179 -29.36 -9.28 -23.35
CA SER A 1179 -30.31 -9.47 -24.45
C SER A 1179 -30.53 -10.94 -24.81
N LEU A 1180 -29.61 -11.84 -24.45
CA LEU A 1180 -29.64 -13.27 -24.78
C LEU A 1180 -30.21 -14.15 -23.67
N LEU A 1181 -30.16 -13.70 -22.41
CA LEU A 1181 -30.75 -14.40 -21.27
C LEU A 1181 -32.27 -14.65 -21.47
N PRO A 1182 -32.82 -15.74 -20.89
CA PRO A 1182 -34.24 -16.02 -20.94
C PRO A 1182 -35.02 -15.05 -20.04
N HIS A 1183 -36.30 -14.82 -20.36
CA HIS A 1183 -37.20 -14.15 -19.43
C HIS A 1183 -37.56 -15.10 -18.28
N ALA A 1184 -37.79 -14.56 -17.08
CA ALA A 1184 -38.21 -15.37 -15.94
C ALA A 1184 -39.58 -16.01 -16.23
N GLU A 1185 -39.60 -17.31 -16.47
CA GLU A 1185 -40.84 -18.08 -16.59
C GLU A 1185 -41.34 -18.47 -15.19
N SER A 1186 -42.60 -18.16 -14.90
CA SER A 1186 -43.28 -18.68 -13.73
C SER A 1186 -43.73 -20.13 -13.98
N GLY A 1187 -43.35 -21.07 -13.11
CA GLY A 1187 -44.00 -22.39 -13.04
C GLY A 1187 -43.23 -23.63 -13.55
N LYS A 1188 -41.89 -23.68 -13.50
CA LYS A 1188 -41.19 -24.98 -13.65
C LYS A 1188 -41.35 -25.82 -12.38
N HIS A 1189 -41.90 -27.03 -12.51
CA HIS A 1189 -41.93 -28.02 -11.44
C HIS A 1189 -40.52 -28.51 -11.14
N LEU A 1190 -40.23 -28.74 -9.86
CA LEU A 1190 -38.97 -29.28 -9.37
C LEU A 1190 -38.93 -30.80 -9.58
N GLN A 1191 -37.82 -31.34 -10.08
CA GLN A 1191 -37.72 -32.74 -10.45
C GLN A 1191 -37.02 -33.57 -9.37
N PHE A 1192 -37.62 -34.69 -8.97
CA PHE A 1192 -36.92 -35.72 -8.21
C PHE A 1192 -35.89 -36.45 -9.07
N THR A 1193 -34.68 -36.62 -8.56
CA THR A 1193 -33.57 -37.25 -9.27
C THR A 1193 -33.28 -38.64 -8.70
N GLN A 1194 -33.19 -39.65 -9.56
CA GLN A 1194 -32.85 -41.02 -9.15
C GLN A 1194 -31.34 -41.21 -9.09
N THR A 1195 -30.84 -41.80 -8.00
CA THR A 1195 -29.42 -42.13 -7.84
C THR A 1195 -29.24 -43.59 -7.41
N SER A 1196 -28.24 -44.26 -7.96
CA SER A 1196 -27.92 -45.68 -7.68
C SER A 1196 -26.56 -45.88 -7.00
N SER A 1197 -25.71 -44.85 -6.95
CA SER A 1197 -24.40 -44.86 -6.31
C SER A 1197 -23.95 -43.44 -5.97
N GLU A 1198 -22.86 -43.28 -5.21
CA GLU A 1198 -22.33 -41.99 -4.78
C GLU A 1198 -21.96 -41.07 -5.94
N GLY A 1199 -21.70 -41.56 -7.16
CA GLY A 1199 -21.39 -40.68 -8.31
C GLY A 1199 -19.96 -40.13 -8.30
N GLN A 1200 -19.71 -39.06 -9.06
CA GLN A 1200 -18.36 -38.51 -9.25
C GLN A 1200 -18.15 -37.23 -8.44
N HIS A 1201 -16.95 -37.10 -7.85
CA HIS A 1201 -16.48 -35.86 -7.23
C HIS A 1201 -15.77 -34.95 -8.24
N LEU A 1202 -15.65 -33.67 -7.89
CA LEU A 1202 -14.80 -32.72 -8.63
C LEU A 1202 -13.35 -33.23 -8.71
N GLN A 1203 -12.76 -33.15 -9.90
CA GLN A 1203 -11.44 -33.72 -10.21
C GLN A 1203 -10.27 -32.74 -9.98
N PHE A 1204 -10.57 -31.46 -9.72
CA PHE A 1204 -9.57 -30.39 -9.64
C PHE A 1204 -9.67 -29.65 -8.32
N HIS A 1205 -8.54 -29.49 -7.64
CA HIS A 1205 -8.43 -28.65 -6.45
C HIS A 1205 -8.58 -27.18 -6.82
N ALA A 1206 -9.00 -26.36 -5.85
CA ALA A 1206 -9.11 -24.91 -6.01
C ALA A 1206 -9.91 -24.48 -7.27
N GLY A 1207 -10.82 -25.33 -7.75
CA GLY A 1207 -11.63 -25.09 -8.93
C GLY A 1207 -10.83 -24.77 -10.20
N CYS A 1208 -9.70 -25.45 -10.41
CA CYS A 1208 -8.81 -25.26 -11.56
C CYS A 1208 -8.08 -23.90 -11.61
N SER A 1209 -7.96 -23.20 -10.47
CA SER A 1209 -7.35 -21.88 -10.38
C SER A 1209 -5.94 -21.94 -9.82
N TYR A 1210 -4.96 -21.53 -10.63
CA TYR A 1210 -3.55 -21.39 -10.21
C TYR A 1210 -3.41 -20.46 -8.99
N LEU A 1211 -4.04 -19.29 -9.01
CA LEU A 1211 -3.92 -18.28 -7.93
C LEU A 1211 -4.29 -18.84 -6.55
N MET A 1212 -5.44 -19.52 -6.45
CA MET A 1212 -5.88 -20.08 -5.18
C MET A 1212 -5.03 -21.27 -4.75
N HIS A 1213 -4.68 -22.16 -5.70
CA HIS A 1213 -3.82 -23.30 -5.39
C HIS A 1213 -2.42 -22.88 -4.92
N ASN A 1214 -1.79 -21.94 -5.62
CA ASN A 1214 -0.47 -21.43 -5.25
C ASN A 1214 -0.50 -20.71 -3.90
N PHE A 1215 -1.54 -19.90 -3.65
CA PHE A 1215 -1.73 -19.27 -2.35
C PHE A 1215 -1.88 -20.31 -1.23
N ASP A 1216 -2.69 -21.36 -1.40
CA ASP A 1216 -2.84 -22.41 -0.39
C ASP A 1216 -1.51 -23.08 -0.06
N ILE A 1217 -0.71 -23.44 -1.08
CA ILE A 1217 0.62 -24.04 -0.90
C ILE A 1217 1.58 -23.09 -0.18
N ASP A 1218 1.71 -21.84 -0.64
CA ASP A 1218 2.58 -20.84 -0.03
C ASP A 1218 2.19 -20.57 1.43
N PHE A 1219 0.88 -20.42 1.68
CA PHE A 1219 0.32 -20.16 2.98
C PHE A 1219 0.58 -21.31 3.96
N GLU A 1220 0.34 -22.56 3.56
CA GLU A 1220 0.59 -23.74 4.39
C GLU A 1220 2.07 -23.95 4.66
N ASN A 1221 2.94 -23.77 3.66
CA ASN A 1221 4.39 -23.84 3.83
C ASN A 1221 4.89 -22.79 4.83
N LYS A 1222 4.44 -21.54 4.70
CA LYS A 1222 4.81 -20.46 5.63
C LYS A 1222 4.31 -20.72 7.05
N LEU A 1223 3.08 -21.21 7.22
CA LEU A 1223 2.57 -21.59 8.54
C LEU A 1223 3.37 -22.74 9.15
N ASN A 1224 3.65 -23.81 8.39
CA ASN A 1224 4.42 -24.95 8.88
C ASN A 1224 5.87 -24.58 9.26
N ASN A 1225 6.50 -23.70 8.48
CA ASN A 1225 7.82 -23.16 8.81
C ASN A 1225 7.79 -22.33 10.10
N ALA A 1226 6.76 -21.50 10.28
CA ALA A 1226 6.59 -20.72 11.51
C ALA A 1226 6.37 -21.58 12.78
N LYS A 1227 5.83 -22.80 12.64
CA LYS A 1227 5.71 -23.76 13.75
C LYS A 1227 7.04 -24.41 14.12
N THR A 1228 7.95 -24.52 13.17
CA THR A 1228 9.23 -25.22 13.35
C THR A 1228 10.39 -24.29 13.68
N HIS A 1229 10.30 -23.00 13.34
CA HIS A 1229 11.38 -22.01 13.51
C HIS A 1229 10.88 -20.71 14.16
N SER A 1230 11.60 -20.22 15.16
CA SER A 1230 11.40 -18.86 15.70
C SER A 1230 12.03 -17.85 14.72
N HIS A 1231 11.22 -17.27 13.84
CA HIS A 1231 11.73 -16.31 12.85
C HIS A 1231 12.09 -14.96 13.50
N GLU A 1232 13.35 -14.53 13.30
CA GLU A 1232 13.70 -13.12 13.27
C GLU A 1232 13.17 -12.52 11.96
N ARG A 1233 12.90 -11.21 11.94
CA ARG A 1233 12.50 -10.45 10.74
C ARG A 1233 13.71 -10.34 9.80
N VAL A 1234 14.17 -11.45 9.25
CA VAL A 1234 15.22 -11.46 8.25
C VAL A 1234 14.53 -11.12 6.94
N HIS A 1235 14.76 -9.90 6.47
CA HIS A 1235 14.55 -9.53 5.07
C HIS A 1235 15.44 -10.46 4.22
N GLN A 1236 15.00 -11.70 3.98
CA GLN A 1236 15.63 -12.64 3.06
C GLN A 1236 15.12 -12.32 1.66
N HIS A 1237 15.65 -11.26 1.07
CA HIS A 1237 15.75 -11.10 -0.37
C HIS A 1237 17.11 -10.50 -0.72
#